data_AF-A0A2D7KLG6-F1
#
_entry.id   AF-A0A2D7KLG6-F1
#
_cell.length_a   1.000
_cell.length_b   1.000
_cell.length_c   1.000
_cell.angle_alpha   90.00
_cell.angle_beta   90.00
_cell.angle_gamma   90.00
#
_symmetry.space_group_name_H-M   'P 1'
#
loop_
_entity.id
_entity.type
_entity.pdbx_description
1 polymer ?
#
loop_
_entity_poly.entity_id
_entity_poly.type
_entity_poly.pdbx_seq_one_letter_code
_entity_poly.pdbx_strand_id
1 'polypeptide(L)'
;MTYSAENIKVLKGLDAVKKRPGMYIGDTDDGTGLHHMVFEVVDNSVDEALAGHCTEVKVSINIDGTVLVTDNGRGVPVDFHEEEQRSAAEVIMTTLHAGGKFDPNSYKVSGGLHGVGVSVVNALSSELTLTVHRDGKIWEQHYSEGDPIDELTDIGITQETGTLVRFRPSDKTFTNTVFVYEILEQRLRELAFLNSGLQIVLSDERTDKKEVFKYTGGIGVFVDYLNKSKAVLHPSVIYITSEKEDIILELALQWTDAYHESIGCYTNNIPQKDGGTHLSGLRGALTRTLNQYIEKAGAASKNKIAVTGDDVREGLTAILSVKVPDPKFSSQTKDKLVSSEVKGVVETIVSEKLNDFLQENPQDAKIIIAKIIEAGQAREAARKARELTRRKTALDIAGLPGKLADCQEKDPAKCEIFIVEGDSAGGSAKQGRDRKNQAILPLKGKILNVEKARPDKMLSSVEIGNLITALGCGIRDEFNYDALRYHKIIIMTDADVDGSHIRTLLLTFLYRNYPKLVDAGHIYIAQPPIYKIKKGKTEHYLKDDAELNSYFMSAGTEGAKIDLKTSVLGTEQINELGKEFLVLNSLQSRLERLYPESILTAFRATSAFVSETEIKEETVANWAVEFEKQLLAVLGDGGKLNLELDYDSSSSFQINLSFFTNGSLNSIQLKRETLLSPEMRELSRLGALLDGVLAEDSTIKKSDESEEQIFSLYDAFVKMLSAAQKGFYVQRYKGLGEMNPEQLWETTMNEETRTILQVGVQS
;
A
#
# COMPACT_ATOMS: atom_id res chain seq x y z
N MET A 1 -29.19 0.41 33.22
CA MET A 1 -29.14 0.93 31.84
C MET A 1 -30.44 0.56 31.16
N THR A 2 -31.21 1.56 30.74
CA THR A 2 -32.49 1.39 30.05
C THR A 2 -32.22 1.22 28.56
N TYR A 3 -32.47 0.04 28.01
CA TYR A 3 -32.43 -0.23 26.57
C TYR A 3 -33.87 -0.18 26.05
N SER A 4 -34.19 0.88 25.32
CA SER A 4 -35.52 1.18 24.80
C SER A 4 -35.48 1.39 23.28
N ALA A 5 -36.63 1.54 22.65
CA ALA A 5 -36.73 1.82 21.22
C ALA A 5 -35.96 3.09 20.80
N GLU A 6 -35.86 4.10 21.67
CA GLU A 6 -35.11 5.34 21.42
C GLU A 6 -33.59 5.13 21.30
N ASN A 7 -33.08 3.99 21.79
CA ASN A 7 -31.67 3.62 21.66
C ASN A 7 -31.35 2.95 20.32
N ILE A 8 -32.36 2.63 19.50
CA ILE A 8 -32.18 2.08 18.15
C ILE A 8 -31.93 3.24 17.19
N LYS A 9 -30.69 3.40 16.76
CA LYS A 9 -30.31 4.38 15.72
C LYS A 9 -30.35 3.72 14.34
N VAL A 10 -31.17 4.25 13.44
CA VAL A 10 -31.20 3.89 12.03
C VAL A 10 -30.32 4.87 11.27
N LEU A 11 -29.25 4.38 10.63
CA LEU A 11 -28.41 5.17 9.74
C LEU A 11 -29.04 5.12 8.34
N LYS A 12 -29.27 6.28 7.72
CA LYS A 12 -29.89 6.40 6.39
C LYS A 12 -28.84 6.81 5.36
N GLY A 13 -28.98 6.34 4.13
CA GLY A 13 -28.10 6.72 3.02
C GLY A 13 -26.62 6.49 3.33
N LEU A 14 -25.80 7.51 3.04
CA LEU A 14 -24.35 7.46 3.19
C LEU A 14 -23.86 7.52 4.66
N ASP A 15 -24.71 7.86 5.62
CA ASP A 15 -24.33 7.87 7.05
C ASP A 15 -23.90 6.48 7.54
N ALA A 16 -24.48 5.42 6.97
CA ALA A 16 -24.10 4.05 7.27
C ALA A 16 -22.65 3.77 6.87
N VAL A 17 -22.25 4.26 5.69
CA VAL A 17 -20.88 4.14 5.16
C VAL A 17 -19.90 4.92 6.02
N LYS A 18 -20.19 6.20 6.29
CA LYS A 18 -19.35 7.07 7.13
C LYS A 18 -19.13 6.49 8.52
N LYS A 19 -20.14 5.84 9.10
CA LYS A 19 -20.03 5.27 10.45
C LYS A 19 -19.26 3.95 10.50
N ARG A 20 -19.28 3.18 9.41
CA ARG A 20 -18.69 1.84 9.29
C ARG A 20 -17.95 1.67 7.95
N PRO A 21 -16.93 2.48 7.66
CA PRO A 21 -16.24 2.48 6.36
C PRO A 21 -15.61 1.11 6.04
N GLY A 22 -15.09 0.43 7.08
CA GLY A 22 -14.46 -0.88 6.98
C GLY A 22 -15.29 -1.97 6.29
N MET A 23 -16.63 -1.88 6.38
CA MET A 23 -17.52 -2.85 5.73
C MET A 23 -17.63 -2.66 4.22
N TYR A 24 -17.29 -1.48 3.72
CA TYR A 24 -17.48 -1.10 2.31
C TYR A 24 -16.15 -1.03 1.55
N ILE A 25 -15.15 -0.38 2.13
CA ILE A 25 -13.89 -0.07 1.43
C ILE A 25 -12.68 -0.87 1.94
N GLY A 26 -12.82 -1.57 3.08
CA GLY A 26 -11.70 -2.25 3.76
C GLY A 26 -11.05 -1.37 4.82
N ASP A 27 -9.83 -1.72 5.22
CA ASP A 27 -9.14 -1.05 6.34
C ASP A 27 -8.80 0.41 6.00
N THR A 28 -9.13 1.33 6.90
CA THR A 28 -8.93 2.78 6.73
C THR A 28 -7.62 3.28 7.33
N ASP A 29 -6.88 2.41 8.02
CA ASP A 29 -5.67 2.75 8.76
C ASP A 29 -4.39 2.28 8.06
N ASP A 30 -4.44 1.13 7.38
CA ASP A 30 -3.27 0.54 6.70
C ASP A 30 -3.02 1.08 5.28
N GLY A 31 -3.94 1.91 4.78
CA GLY A 31 -3.93 2.51 3.45
C GLY A 31 -4.61 1.68 2.35
N THR A 32 -5.04 0.44 2.59
CA THR A 32 -5.72 -0.38 1.57
C THR A 32 -7.04 0.23 1.14
N GLY A 33 -7.88 0.63 2.11
CA GLY A 33 -9.15 1.31 1.84
C GLY A 33 -8.98 2.64 1.10
N LEU A 34 -7.87 3.35 1.34
CA LEU A 34 -7.55 4.59 0.62
C LEU A 34 -7.37 4.32 -0.88
N HIS A 35 -6.54 3.34 -1.25
CA HIS A 35 -6.30 3.00 -2.66
C HIS A 35 -7.52 2.39 -3.31
N HIS A 36 -8.32 1.64 -2.55
CA HIS A 36 -9.57 1.06 -3.03
C HIS A 36 -10.59 2.14 -3.45
N MET A 37 -10.54 3.36 -2.88
CA MET A 37 -11.35 4.47 -3.41
C MET A 37 -11.04 4.74 -4.89
N VAL A 38 -9.78 4.72 -5.28
CA VAL A 38 -9.36 4.91 -6.68
C VAL A 38 -9.81 3.72 -7.53
N PHE A 39 -9.65 2.51 -7.02
CA PHE A 39 -10.01 1.29 -7.75
C PHE A 39 -11.52 1.23 -8.07
N GLU A 40 -12.38 1.64 -7.15
CA GLU A 40 -13.84 1.66 -7.39
C GLU A 40 -14.22 2.62 -8.53
N VAL A 41 -13.55 3.76 -8.66
CA VAL A 41 -13.79 4.69 -9.77
C VAL A 41 -13.23 4.13 -11.08
N VAL A 42 -12.00 3.61 -11.06
CA VAL A 42 -11.36 3.00 -12.23
C VAL A 42 -12.14 1.80 -12.76
N ASP A 43 -12.66 0.95 -11.87
CA ASP A 43 -13.43 -0.24 -12.26
C ASP A 43 -14.72 0.15 -13.00
N ASN A 44 -15.35 1.29 -12.67
CA ASN A 44 -16.48 1.81 -13.45
C ASN A 44 -16.05 2.21 -14.87
N SER A 45 -14.91 2.88 -15.02
CA SER A 45 -14.35 3.24 -16.33
C SER A 45 -13.92 2.02 -17.14
N VAL A 46 -13.42 0.97 -16.49
CA VAL A 46 -13.07 -0.32 -17.12
C VAL A 46 -14.33 -1.08 -17.54
N ASP A 47 -15.43 -1.00 -16.80
CA ASP A 47 -16.72 -1.58 -17.21
C ASP A 47 -17.24 -0.94 -18.53
N GLU A 48 -17.02 0.37 -18.74
CA GLU A 48 -17.29 1.03 -20.03
C GLU A 48 -16.39 0.51 -21.16
N ALA A 49 -15.15 0.14 -20.84
CA ALA A 49 -14.22 -0.45 -21.81
C ALA A 49 -14.63 -1.88 -22.17
N LEU A 50 -15.09 -2.66 -21.17
CA LEU A 50 -15.66 -4.00 -21.40
C LEU A 50 -16.92 -3.96 -22.26
N ALA A 51 -17.73 -2.90 -22.14
CA ALA A 51 -18.87 -2.64 -23.02
C ALA A 51 -18.47 -2.16 -24.43
N GLY A 52 -17.18 -1.89 -24.67
CA GLY A 52 -16.65 -1.47 -25.98
C GLY A 52 -16.78 0.02 -26.27
N HIS A 53 -17.04 0.85 -25.26
CA HIS A 53 -17.24 2.29 -25.42
C HIS A 53 -16.07 3.15 -24.92
N CYS A 54 -15.24 2.63 -24.03
CA CYS A 54 -14.05 3.32 -23.51
C CYS A 54 -12.77 2.71 -24.09
N THR A 55 -11.81 3.56 -24.43
CA THR A 55 -10.50 3.19 -24.98
C THR A 55 -9.32 3.77 -24.21
N GLU A 56 -9.56 4.76 -23.35
CA GLU A 56 -8.56 5.42 -22.52
C GLU A 56 -9.11 5.74 -21.12
N VAL A 57 -8.33 5.40 -20.09
CA VAL A 57 -8.53 5.81 -18.70
C VAL A 57 -7.28 6.51 -18.21
N LYS A 58 -7.42 7.64 -17.52
CA LYS A 58 -6.33 8.40 -16.90
C LYS A 58 -6.56 8.49 -15.41
N VAL A 59 -5.50 8.27 -14.63
CA VAL A 59 -5.47 8.44 -13.18
C VAL A 59 -4.35 9.40 -12.85
N SER A 60 -4.68 10.53 -12.25
CA SER A 60 -3.72 11.55 -11.82
C SER A 60 -3.75 11.70 -10.31
N ILE A 61 -2.59 11.56 -9.67
CA ILE A 61 -2.37 11.95 -8.27
C ILE A 61 -1.85 13.39 -8.30
N ASN A 62 -2.65 14.31 -7.80
CA ASN A 62 -2.35 15.73 -7.86
C ASN A 62 -1.48 16.15 -6.68
N ILE A 63 -0.75 17.26 -6.84
CA ILE A 63 0.08 17.83 -5.76
C ILE A 63 -0.77 18.12 -4.53
N ASP A 64 -2.03 18.51 -4.75
CA ASP A 64 -2.94 18.83 -3.67
C ASP A 64 -3.46 17.63 -2.89
N GLY A 65 -3.04 16.40 -3.19
CA GLY A 65 -3.52 15.19 -2.52
C GLY A 65 -4.89 14.70 -3.01
N THR A 66 -5.46 15.31 -4.06
CA THR A 66 -6.63 14.75 -4.77
C THR A 66 -6.21 13.71 -5.80
N VAL A 67 -7.15 12.82 -6.13
CA VAL A 67 -7.02 11.94 -7.30
C VAL A 67 -8.10 12.30 -8.31
N LEU A 68 -7.70 12.40 -9.58
CA LEU A 68 -8.58 12.56 -10.72
C LEU A 68 -8.57 11.29 -11.57
N VAL A 69 -9.74 10.70 -11.79
CA VAL A 69 -9.95 9.62 -12.76
C VAL A 69 -10.77 10.15 -13.93
N THR A 70 -10.28 9.96 -15.14
CA THR A 70 -10.94 10.36 -16.38
C THR A 70 -11.06 9.18 -17.32
N ASP A 71 -12.23 8.99 -17.93
CA ASP A 71 -12.42 8.06 -19.04
C ASP A 71 -13.00 8.75 -20.28
N ASN A 72 -12.93 8.06 -21.41
CA ASN A 72 -13.58 8.48 -22.65
C ASN A 72 -14.75 7.56 -23.04
N GLY A 73 -15.48 7.05 -22.04
CA GLY A 73 -16.67 6.22 -22.25
C GLY A 73 -17.90 7.02 -22.73
N ARG A 74 -19.09 6.47 -22.51
CA ARG A 74 -20.36 7.12 -22.89
C ARG A 74 -20.73 8.33 -22.02
N GLY A 75 -20.12 8.46 -20.85
CA GLY A 75 -20.53 9.39 -19.80
C GLY A 75 -21.70 8.87 -18.96
N VAL A 76 -21.65 9.11 -17.65
CA VAL A 76 -22.76 8.82 -16.71
C VAL A 76 -24.06 9.47 -17.20
N PRO A 77 -25.23 8.81 -17.06
CA PRO A 77 -26.51 9.44 -17.40
C PRO A 77 -26.76 10.71 -16.57
N VAL A 78 -27.08 11.81 -17.25
CA VAL A 78 -27.37 13.13 -16.64
C VAL A 78 -28.87 13.43 -16.58
N ASP A 79 -29.68 12.58 -17.21
CA ASP A 79 -31.13 12.71 -17.28
C ASP A 79 -31.78 12.69 -15.90
N PHE A 80 -32.94 13.34 -15.79
CA PHE A 80 -33.72 13.37 -14.56
C PHE A 80 -34.33 11.99 -14.28
N HIS A 81 -34.14 11.47 -13.07
CA HIS A 81 -34.69 10.18 -12.62
C HIS A 81 -36.07 10.40 -11.99
N GLU A 82 -37.14 10.00 -12.69
CA GLU A 82 -38.52 10.30 -12.27
C GLU A 82 -38.88 9.79 -10.86
N GLU A 83 -38.41 8.61 -10.45
CA GLU A 83 -38.74 8.08 -9.12
C GLU A 83 -37.98 8.78 -7.98
N GLU A 84 -36.78 9.26 -8.25
CA GLU A 84 -35.85 9.84 -7.25
C GLU A 84 -35.91 11.37 -7.23
N GLN A 85 -36.59 11.98 -8.21
CA GLN A 85 -36.81 13.41 -8.34
C GLN A 85 -35.52 14.25 -8.39
N ARG A 86 -34.45 13.71 -9.01
CA ARG A 86 -33.14 14.34 -9.19
C ARG A 86 -32.38 13.71 -10.36
N SER A 87 -31.23 14.26 -10.75
CA SER A 87 -30.44 13.72 -11.88
C SER A 87 -29.94 12.30 -11.58
N ALA A 88 -29.85 11.44 -12.60
CA ALA A 88 -29.32 10.10 -12.43
C ALA A 88 -27.85 10.11 -11.94
N ALA A 89 -27.07 11.13 -12.30
CA ALA A 89 -25.73 11.37 -11.78
C ALA A 89 -25.73 11.58 -10.25
N GLU A 90 -26.66 12.38 -9.73
CA GLU A 90 -26.80 12.57 -8.28
C GLU A 90 -27.29 11.31 -7.58
N VAL A 91 -28.23 10.57 -8.19
CA VAL A 91 -28.73 9.30 -7.64
C VAL A 91 -27.58 8.33 -7.40
N ILE A 92 -26.71 8.10 -8.37
CA ILE A 92 -25.59 7.15 -8.23
C ILE A 92 -24.52 7.61 -7.24
N MET A 93 -24.38 8.92 -7.01
CA MET A 93 -23.40 9.48 -6.08
C MET A 93 -23.88 9.48 -4.63
N THR A 94 -25.20 9.50 -4.41
CA THR A 94 -25.80 9.70 -3.07
C THR A 94 -26.59 8.51 -2.55
N THR A 95 -26.89 7.54 -3.41
CA THR A 95 -27.78 6.41 -3.07
C THR A 95 -27.04 5.08 -3.20
N LEU A 96 -27.03 4.32 -2.11
CA LEU A 96 -26.49 2.96 -2.12
C LEU A 96 -27.38 2.05 -2.96
N HIS A 97 -26.77 1.12 -3.69
CA HIS A 97 -27.44 0.16 -4.56
C HIS A 97 -28.19 0.80 -5.73
N ALA A 98 -27.68 1.93 -6.23
CA ALA A 98 -28.19 2.58 -7.43
C ALA A 98 -27.20 2.46 -8.59
N GLY A 99 -27.67 2.08 -9.78
CA GLY A 99 -26.87 2.07 -11.00
C GLY A 99 -27.41 1.16 -12.09
N GLY A 100 -27.02 1.43 -13.35
CA GLY A 100 -27.45 0.64 -14.52
C GLY A 100 -26.88 -0.78 -14.59
N LYS A 101 -26.00 -1.17 -13.65
CA LYS A 101 -25.34 -2.49 -13.62
C LYS A 101 -26.27 -3.63 -13.20
N PHE A 102 -27.47 -3.31 -12.68
CA PHE A 102 -28.52 -4.30 -12.40
C PHE A 102 -29.36 -4.67 -13.63
N ASP A 103 -29.21 -3.94 -14.74
CA ASP A 103 -29.90 -4.23 -16.00
C ASP A 103 -28.94 -4.90 -17.01
N PRO A 104 -29.18 -6.18 -17.37
CA PRO A 104 -28.37 -6.89 -18.37
C PRO A 104 -28.30 -6.20 -19.73
N ASN A 105 -29.27 -5.31 -20.04
CA ASN A 105 -29.29 -4.57 -21.31
C ASN A 105 -28.22 -3.47 -21.36
N SER A 106 -27.81 -2.94 -20.20
CA SER A 106 -26.82 -1.87 -20.09
C SER A 106 -25.38 -2.40 -20.07
N TYR A 107 -25.15 -3.49 -19.33
CA TYR A 107 -23.88 -4.21 -19.24
C TYR A 107 -24.10 -5.73 -19.28
N LYS A 108 -23.63 -6.38 -20.36
CA LYS A 108 -23.70 -7.86 -20.48
C LYS A 108 -22.77 -8.55 -19.45
N VAL A 109 -21.65 -7.92 -19.13
CA VAL A 109 -20.65 -8.36 -18.14
C VAL A 109 -20.10 -7.12 -17.45
N SER A 110 -20.04 -7.13 -16.11
CA SER A 110 -19.42 -6.05 -15.33
C SER A 110 -18.75 -6.59 -14.06
N GLY A 111 -17.72 -5.89 -13.58
CA GLY A 111 -17.12 -6.17 -12.28
C GLY A 111 -17.96 -5.62 -11.12
N GLY A 112 -18.58 -4.45 -11.30
CA GLY A 112 -19.38 -3.78 -10.27
C GLY A 112 -20.80 -4.34 -10.12
N LEU A 113 -21.04 -5.20 -9.13
CA LEU A 113 -22.35 -5.87 -8.99
C LEU A 113 -23.26 -5.29 -7.91
N HIS A 114 -22.72 -4.43 -7.03
CA HIS A 114 -23.42 -4.01 -5.82
C HIS A 114 -24.04 -2.62 -5.92
N GLY A 115 -23.63 -1.79 -6.89
CA GLY A 115 -24.13 -0.41 -7.04
C GLY A 115 -23.82 0.51 -5.86
N VAL A 116 -22.70 0.27 -5.14
CA VAL A 116 -22.30 1.08 -3.97
C VAL A 116 -20.96 1.80 -4.13
N GLY A 117 -20.11 1.36 -5.07
CA GLY A 117 -18.71 1.79 -5.17
C GLY A 117 -18.51 3.31 -5.18
N VAL A 118 -19.02 3.99 -6.20
CA VAL A 118 -18.82 5.44 -6.36
C VAL A 118 -19.49 6.27 -5.26
N SER A 119 -20.63 5.82 -4.75
CA SER A 119 -21.30 6.47 -3.61
C SER A 119 -20.51 6.34 -2.30
N VAL A 120 -19.78 5.23 -2.10
CA VAL A 120 -18.85 5.06 -0.98
C VAL A 120 -17.66 6.00 -1.14
N VAL A 121 -17.12 6.15 -2.35
CA VAL A 121 -16.05 7.10 -2.63
C VAL A 121 -16.50 8.52 -2.26
N ASN A 122 -17.67 8.93 -2.73
CA ASN A 122 -18.26 10.23 -2.39
C ASN A 122 -18.44 10.42 -0.87
N ALA A 123 -19.00 9.42 -0.18
CA ALA A 123 -19.23 9.47 1.26
C ALA A 123 -17.96 9.61 2.10
N LEU A 124 -16.85 9.02 1.64
CA LEU A 124 -15.56 8.98 2.34
C LEU A 124 -14.59 10.07 1.86
N SER A 125 -15.07 10.98 1.01
CA SER A 125 -14.33 12.14 0.55
C SER A 125 -14.76 13.40 1.29
N SER A 126 -13.80 14.29 1.57
CA SER A 126 -14.14 15.63 2.08
C SER A 126 -14.78 16.49 0.98
N GLU A 127 -14.29 16.33 -0.25
CA GLU A 127 -14.73 17.03 -1.46
C GLU A 127 -14.68 16.07 -2.65
N LEU A 128 -15.68 16.15 -3.52
CA LEU A 128 -15.72 15.44 -4.80
C LEU A 128 -16.36 16.32 -5.88
N THR A 129 -15.74 16.35 -7.06
CA THR A 129 -16.28 16.97 -8.27
C THR A 129 -16.54 15.90 -9.30
N LEU A 130 -17.77 15.86 -9.81
CA LEU A 130 -18.19 15.02 -10.93
C LEU A 130 -18.36 15.90 -12.16
N THR A 131 -17.60 15.63 -13.22
CA THR A 131 -17.79 16.26 -14.53
C THR A 131 -18.15 15.20 -15.56
N VAL A 132 -19.20 15.41 -16.33
CA VAL A 132 -19.70 14.47 -17.34
C VAL A 132 -19.74 15.13 -18.70
N HIS A 133 -19.03 14.55 -19.66
CA HIS A 133 -19.11 14.92 -21.07
C HIS A 133 -20.14 14.02 -21.76
N ARG A 134 -21.32 14.57 -22.07
CA ARG A 134 -22.42 13.82 -22.69
C ARG A 134 -23.36 14.73 -23.46
N ASP A 135 -23.89 14.23 -24.58
CA ASP A 135 -24.85 14.92 -25.45
C ASP A 135 -24.37 16.31 -25.92
N GLY A 136 -23.06 16.43 -26.18
CA GLY A 136 -22.41 17.66 -26.65
C GLY A 136 -22.20 18.72 -25.56
N LYS A 137 -22.43 18.38 -24.29
CA LYS A 137 -22.38 19.29 -23.15
C LYS A 137 -21.42 18.79 -22.06
N ILE A 138 -20.96 19.73 -21.26
CA ILE A 138 -20.18 19.50 -20.05
C ILE A 138 -21.10 19.75 -18.88
N TRP A 139 -21.39 18.71 -18.12
CA TRP A 139 -22.19 18.79 -16.90
C TRP A 139 -21.28 18.69 -15.69
N GLU A 140 -21.53 19.47 -14.66
CA GLU A 140 -20.72 19.46 -13.44
C GLU A 140 -21.61 19.51 -12.19
N GLN A 141 -21.20 18.76 -11.18
CA GLN A 141 -21.81 18.78 -9.84
C GLN A 141 -20.74 18.57 -8.77
N HIS A 142 -20.88 19.27 -7.66
CA HIS A 142 -19.97 19.24 -6.54
C HIS A 142 -20.60 18.58 -5.31
N TYR A 143 -19.76 17.93 -4.51
CA TYR A 143 -20.14 17.23 -3.29
C TYR A 143 -19.18 17.56 -2.16
N SER A 144 -19.71 17.67 -0.95
CA SER A 144 -18.94 17.83 0.29
C SER A 144 -19.41 16.80 1.30
N GLU A 145 -18.47 16.00 1.81
CA GLU A 145 -18.77 14.88 2.70
C GLU A 145 -19.91 13.98 2.18
N GLY A 146 -19.98 13.72 0.88
CA GLY A 146 -21.02 12.87 0.27
C GLY A 146 -22.35 13.56 -0.05
N ASP A 147 -22.57 14.78 0.43
CA ASP A 147 -23.80 15.54 0.17
C ASP A 147 -23.60 16.51 -1.02
N PRO A 148 -24.56 16.62 -1.96
CA PRO A 148 -24.47 17.56 -3.08
C PRO A 148 -24.53 19.00 -2.57
N ILE A 149 -23.63 19.86 -3.05
CA ILE A 149 -23.63 21.29 -2.67
C ILE A 149 -24.36 22.17 -3.69
N ASP A 150 -24.51 21.67 -4.92
CA ASP A 150 -25.21 22.30 -6.03
C ASP A 150 -25.98 21.27 -6.88
N GLU A 151 -26.87 21.78 -7.74
CA GLU A 151 -27.55 20.96 -8.74
C GLU A 151 -26.62 20.73 -9.95
N LEU A 152 -26.78 19.57 -10.60
CA LEU A 152 -26.04 19.24 -11.83
C LEU A 152 -26.29 20.32 -12.90
N THR A 153 -25.24 21.03 -13.28
CA THR A 153 -25.33 22.22 -14.14
C THR A 153 -24.58 22.03 -15.44
N ASP A 154 -25.15 22.54 -16.54
CA ASP A 154 -24.46 22.67 -17.84
C ASP A 154 -23.49 23.84 -17.79
N ILE A 155 -22.18 23.55 -17.85
CA ILE A 155 -21.10 24.53 -17.75
C ILE A 155 -20.42 24.83 -19.10
N GLY A 156 -20.81 24.14 -20.18
CA GLY A 156 -20.17 24.34 -21.48
C GLY A 156 -20.50 23.31 -22.55
N ILE A 157 -19.93 23.51 -23.74
CA ILE A 157 -20.11 22.65 -24.92
C ILE A 157 -18.83 21.85 -25.15
N THR A 158 -18.96 20.57 -25.50
CA THR A 158 -17.83 19.69 -25.83
C THR A 158 -18.18 18.79 -27.02
N GLN A 159 -17.16 18.29 -27.72
CA GLN A 159 -17.29 17.22 -28.72
C GLN A 159 -16.82 15.87 -28.18
N GLU A 160 -16.30 15.85 -26.96
CA GLU A 160 -15.83 14.65 -26.29
C GLU A 160 -16.97 13.98 -25.51
N THR A 161 -16.75 12.71 -25.14
CA THR A 161 -17.63 11.96 -24.24
C THR A 161 -16.78 11.34 -23.14
N GLY A 162 -17.36 11.15 -21.96
CA GLY A 162 -16.65 10.54 -20.83
C GLY A 162 -17.08 11.07 -19.47
N THR A 163 -16.45 10.53 -18.44
CA THR A 163 -16.68 10.95 -17.05
C THR A 163 -15.35 11.29 -16.39
N LEU A 164 -15.36 12.35 -15.59
CA LEU A 164 -14.25 12.77 -14.75
C LEU A 164 -14.73 12.79 -13.30
N VAL A 165 -13.98 12.15 -12.43
CA VAL A 165 -14.24 12.14 -10.98
C VAL A 165 -12.97 12.58 -10.27
N ARG A 166 -12.99 13.78 -9.68
CA ARG A 166 -11.92 14.30 -8.83
C ARG A 166 -12.39 14.21 -7.38
N PHE A 167 -11.58 13.61 -6.50
CA PHE A 167 -11.96 13.50 -5.10
C PHE A 167 -10.78 13.67 -4.14
N ARG A 168 -11.09 14.17 -2.94
CA ARG A 168 -10.16 14.31 -1.81
C ARG A 168 -10.56 13.33 -0.70
N PRO A 169 -9.71 12.39 -0.28
CA PRO A 169 -10.03 11.48 0.81
C PRO A 169 -10.20 12.23 2.14
N SER A 170 -11.17 11.85 2.95
CA SER A 170 -11.47 12.50 4.24
C SER A 170 -10.49 12.10 5.34
N ASP A 171 -9.83 13.08 5.96
CA ASP A 171 -8.95 12.93 7.13
C ASP A 171 -9.70 12.50 8.41
N LYS A 172 -11.02 12.62 8.42
CA LYS A 172 -11.90 12.09 9.49
C LYS A 172 -12.05 10.58 9.42
N THR A 173 -11.80 9.99 8.25
CA THR A 173 -11.96 8.56 7.98
C THR A 173 -10.61 7.85 7.94
N PHE A 174 -9.65 8.41 7.20
CA PHE A 174 -8.35 7.79 6.97
C PHE A 174 -7.28 8.42 7.87
N THR A 175 -6.48 7.58 8.53
CA THR A 175 -5.33 8.07 9.31
C THR A 175 -4.18 8.55 8.43
N ASN A 176 -4.13 8.08 7.19
CA ASN A 176 -3.19 8.52 6.16
C ASN A 176 -3.96 8.77 4.85
N THR A 177 -3.79 9.95 4.26
CA THR A 177 -4.42 10.37 3.00
C THR A 177 -3.45 10.42 1.83
N VAL A 178 -2.22 9.92 2.00
CA VAL A 178 -1.18 9.91 0.97
C VAL A 178 -1.28 8.64 0.13
N PHE A 179 -1.68 8.79 -1.13
CA PHE A 179 -1.68 7.70 -2.11
C PHE A 179 -0.24 7.27 -2.45
N VAL A 180 -0.03 5.95 -2.49
CA VAL A 180 1.23 5.27 -2.83
C VAL A 180 1.19 4.90 -4.31
N TYR A 181 2.12 5.45 -5.08
CA TYR A 181 2.18 5.28 -6.53
C TYR A 181 2.28 3.81 -6.94
N GLU A 182 3.15 3.06 -6.29
CA GLU A 182 3.48 1.68 -6.66
C GLU A 182 2.28 0.73 -6.55
N ILE A 183 1.38 0.97 -5.58
CA ILE A 183 0.15 0.19 -5.39
C ILE A 183 -0.81 0.43 -6.57
N LEU A 184 -1.01 1.69 -6.95
CA LEU A 184 -1.83 2.05 -8.12
C LEU A 184 -1.19 1.55 -9.41
N GLU A 185 0.12 1.73 -9.57
CA GLU A 185 0.91 1.28 -10.73
C GLU A 185 0.73 -0.22 -10.97
N GLN A 186 0.87 -1.03 -9.92
CA GLN A 186 0.69 -2.47 -10.03
C GLN A 186 -0.74 -2.79 -10.49
N ARG A 187 -1.76 -2.26 -9.81
CA ARG A 187 -3.16 -2.58 -10.11
C ARG A 187 -3.59 -2.13 -11.51
N LEU A 188 -3.24 -0.91 -11.92
CA LEU A 188 -3.58 -0.36 -13.22
C LEU A 188 -2.89 -1.12 -14.36
N ARG A 189 -1.66 -1.61 -14.14
CA ARG A 189 -0.96 -2.48 -15.10
C ARG A 189 -1.68 -3.82 -15.29
N GLU A 190 -2.13 -4.44 -14.19
CA GLU A 190 -2.91 -5.68 -14.25
C GLU A 190 -4.22 -5.47 -15.05
N LEU A 191 -4.94 -4.38 -14.79
CA LEU A 191 -6.16 -4.02 -15.53
C LEU A 191 -5.90 -3.81 -17.02
N ALA A 192 -4.78 -3.16 -17.39
CA ALA A 192 -4.41 -2.98 -18.79
C ALA A 192 -4.06 -4.31 -19.49
N PHE A 193 -3.51 -5.29 -18.77
CA PHE A 193 -3.29 -6.63 -19.33
C PHE A 193 -4.61 -7.39 -19.56
N LEU A 194 -5.54 -7.30 -18.61
CA LEU A 194 -6.85 -7.96 -18.68
C LEU A 194 -7.76 -7.36 -19.76
N ASN A 195 -7.55 -6.10 -20.11
CA ASN A 195 -8.33 -5.38 -21.11
C ASN A 195 -7.48 -5.04 -22.32
N SER A 196 -7.26 -6.01 -23.21
CA SER A 196 -6.38 -5.81 -24.36
C SER A 196 -6.85 -4.63 -25.22
N GLY A 197 -5.92 -3.70 -25.50
CA GLY A 197 -6.18 -2.50 -26.28
C GLY A 197 -6.60 -1.27 -25.47
N LEU A 198 -7.05 -1.44 -24.22
CA LEU A 198 -7.33 -0.33 -23.31
C LEU A 198 -6.02 0.38 -22.93
N GLN A 199 -6.00 1.70 -23.06
CA GLN A 199 -4.89 2.53 -22.60
C GLN A 199 -5.20 3.03 -21.19
N ILE A 200 -4.31 2.77 -20.23
CA ILE A 200 -4.41 3.31 -18.87
C ILE A 200 -3.18 4.16 -18.60
N VAL A 201 -3.37 5.42 -18.23
CA VAL A 201 -2.29 6.36 -17.91
C VAL A 201 -2.31 6.63 -16.41
N LEU A 202 -1.17 6.47 -15.75
CA LEU A 202 -0.98 6.89 -14.35
C LEU A 202 0.04 8.04 -14.32
N SER A 203 -0.34 9.15 -13.70
CA SER A 203 0.54 10.30 -13.45
C SER A 203 0.55 10.68 -11.98
N ASP A 204 1.72 11.06 -11.47
CA ASP A 204 1.90 11.60 -10.13
C ASP A 204 2.64 12.93 -10.20
N GLU A 205 1.87 13.99 -10.07
CA GLU A 205 2.36 15.37 -10.17
C GLU A 205 3.31 15.74 -9.02
N ARG A 206 3.27 15.00 -7.91
CA ARG A 206 4.17 15.22 -6.76
C ARG A 206 5.61 14.84 -7.09
N THR A 207 5.80 13.91 -8.03
CA THR A 207 7.11 13.35 -8.39
C THR A 207 7.46 13.48 -9.88
N ASP A 208 6.55 14.06 -10.68
CA ASP A 208 6.61 14.10 -12.15
C ASP A 208 6.78 12.70 -12.79
N LYS A 209 6.31 11.65 -12.09
CA LYS A 209 6.34 10.27 -12.58
C LYS A 209 5.10 10.02 -13.42
N LYS A 210 5.30 9.43 -14.61
CA LYS A 210 4.21 9.07 -15.52
C LYS A 210 4.46 7.72 -16.17
N GLU A 211 3.46 6.86 -16.15
CA GLU A 211 3.47 5.56 -16.79
C GLU A 211 2.25 5.40 -17.71
N VAL A 212 2.45 4.73 -18.84
CA VAL A 212 1.40 4.45 -19.82
C VAL A 212 1.34 2.94 -20.04
N PHE A 213 0.21 2.34 -19.70
CA PHE A 213 -0.07 0.92 -19.87
C PHE A 213 -0.97 0.73 -21.08
N LYS A 214 -0.47 0.04 -22.10
CA LYS A 214 -1.28 -0.38 -23.25
C LYS A 214 -0.71 -1.67 -23.81
N TYR A 215 -1.46 -2.76 -23.68
CA TYR A 215 -0.99 -4.08 -24.08
C TYR A 215 -1.90 -4.69 -25.15
N THR A 216 -1.27 -5.11 -26.25
CA THR A 216 -1.91 -5.88 -27.32
C THR A 216 -1.44 -7.33 -27.21
N GLY A 217 -2.36 -8.28 -27.09
CA GLY A 217 -2.04 -9.71 -26.89
C GLY A 217 -2.66 -10.34 -25.64
N GLY A 218 -3.58 -9.64 -24.98
CA GLY A 218 -4.34 -10.15 -23.83
C GLY A 218 -3.47 -10.60 -22.67
N ILE A 219 -4.00 -11.56 -21.90
CA ILE A 219 -3.32 -12.09 -20.72
C ILE A 219 -2.08 -12.95 -21.02
N GLY A 220 -1.80 -13.26 -22.30
CA GLY A 220 -0.54 -13.90 -22.70
C GLY A 220 0.68 -13.04 -22.38
N VAL A 221 0.60 -11.74 -22.71
CA VAL A 221 1.66 -10.75 -22.39
C VAL A 221 1.80 -10.56 -20.88
N PHE A 222 0.71 -10.77 -20.12
CA PHE A 222 0.75 -10.73 -18.67
C PHE A 222 1.59 -11.89 -18.11
N VAL A 223 1.42 -13.10 -18.63
CA VAL A 223 2.26 -14.24 -18.24
C VAL A 223 3.73 -13.99 -18.59
N ASP A 224 4.03 -13.44 -19.77
CA ASP A 224 5.40 -13.05 -20.14
C ASP A 224 5.98 -12.03 -19.16
N TYR A 225 5.18 -11.03 -18.76
CA TYR A 225 5.57 -10.03 -17.77
C TYR A 225 5.89 -10.67 -16.42
N LEU A 226 5.04 -11.57 -15.93
CA LEU A 226 5.24 -12.30 -14.67
C LEU A 226 6.43 -13.27 -14.71
N ASN A 227 6.86 -13.67 -15.91
CA ASN A 227 7.99 -14.56 -16.12
C ASN A 227 9.31 -13.84 -16.39
N LYS A 228 9.35 -12.50 -16.47
CA LYS A 228 10.60 -11.73 -16.72
C LYS A 228 11.76 -12.07 -15.78
N SER A 229 11.46 -12.46 -14.54
CA SER A 229 12.46 -12.81 -13.53
C SER A 229 12.72 -14.32 -13.40
N LYS A 230 12.10 -15.16 -14.25
CA LYS A 230 12.14 -16.62 -14.19
C LYS A 230 12.68 -17.18 -15.52
N ALA A 231 13.30 -18.35 -15.52
CA ALA A 231 13.69 -18.99 -16.77
C ALA A 231 12.50 -19.78 -17.32
N VAL A 232 11.98 -19.35 -18.47
CA VAL A 232 10.90 -20.04 -19.18
C VAL A 232 11.42 -21.37 -19.74
N LEU A 233 10.66 -22.45 -19.60
CA LEU A 233 11.08 -23.79 -20.05
C LEU A 233 10.72 -24.07 -21.52
N HIS A 234 9.63 -23.52 -22.01
CA HIS A 234 9.15 -23.71 -23.38
C HIS A 234 8.71 -22.36 -23.98
N PRO A 235 8.99 -22.11 -25.27
CA PRO A 235 8.80 -20.78 -25.87
C PRO A 235 7.34 -20.36 -25.96
N SER A 236 6.42 -21.31 -26.20
CA SER A 236 5.01 -20.99 -26.46
C SER A 236 4.24 -20.77 -25.16
N VAL A 237 3.64 -19.60 -24.98
CA VAL A 237 2.60 -19.41 -23.96
C VAL A 237 1.34 -20.15 -24.43
N ILE A 238 0.81 -21.04 -23.58
CA ILE A 238 -0.44 -21.72 -23.89
C ILE A 238 -1.56 -20.72 -23.64
N TYR A 239 -2.20 -20.29 -24.72
CA TYR A 239 -3.27 -19.30 -24.70
C TYR A 239 -4.57 -19.92 -25.18
N ILE A 240 -5.59 -19.90 -24.32
CA ILE A 240 -6.89 -20.52 -24.54
C ILE A 240 -7.95 -19.44 -24.39
N THR A 241 -8.77 -19.28 -25.43
CA THR A 241 -9.97 -18.45 -25.38
C THR A 241 -11.16 -19.25 -25.89
N SER A 242 -12.25 -19.28 -25.14
CA SER A 242 -13.46 -19.98 -25.54
C SER A 242 -14.67 -19.43 -24.79
N GLU A 243 -15.84 -19.49 -25.41
CA GLU A 243 -17.12 -19.13 -24.80
C GLU A 243 -18.01 -20.36 -24.75
N LYS A 244 -18.62 -20.63 -23.60
CA LYS A 244 -19.58 -21.72 -23.42
C LYS A 244 -20.57 -21.34 -22.32
N GLU A 245 -21.86 -21.55 -22.57
CA GLU A 245 -22.93 -21.25 -21.60
C GLU A 245 -22.86 -19.78 -21.11
N ASP A 246 -22.64 -18.83 -22.03
CA ASP A 246 -22.47 -17.39 -21.78
C ASP A 246 -21.28 -17.03 -20.86
N ILE A 247 -20.41 -17.99 -20.54
CA ILE A 247 -19.18 -17.79 -19.79
C ILE A 247 -18.02 -17.76 -20.79
N ILE A 248 -17.30 -16.63 -20.83
CA ILE A 248 -16.09 -16.49 -21.63
C ILE A 248 -14.90 -16.80 -20.74
N LEU A 249 -14.08 -17.77 -21.17
CA LEU A 249 -12.82 -18.12 -20.53
C LEU A 249 -11.67 -17.61 -21.37
N GLU A 250 -10.75 -16.91 -20.72
CA GLU A 250 -9.44 -16.56 -21.25
C GLU A 250 -8.38 -17.08 -20.27
N LEU A 251 -7.48 -17.95 -20.73
CA LEU A 251 -6.45 -18.57 -19.91
C LEU A 251 -5.11 -18.49 -20.63
N ALA A 252 -4.11 -17.92 -19.98
CA ALA A 252 -2.72 -18.00 -20.38
C ALA A 252 -1.92 -18.77 -19.33
N LEU A 253 -1.08 -19.70 -19.76
CA LEU A 253 -0.22 -20.45 -18.85
C LEU A 253 1.12 -20.85 -19.48
N GLN A 254 2.16 -20.90 -18.65
CA GLN A 254 3.51 -21.24 -19.07
C GLN A 254 4.32 -21.81 -17.89
N TRP A 255 5.09 -22.88 -18.15
CA TRP A 255 5.98 -23.45 -17.15
C TRP A 255 7.36 -22.79 -17.15
N THR A 256 7.89 -22.62 -15.94
CA THR A 256 9.21 -22.03 -15.66
C THR A 256 10.07 -22.97 -14.82
N ASP A 257 11.33 -22.61 -14.62
CA ASP A 257 12.26 -23.29 -13.74
C ASP A 257 11.97 -23.11 -12.24
N ALA A 258 10.97 -22.30 -11.90
CA ALA A 258 10.54 -22.07 -10.53
C ALA A 258 9.99 -23.34 -9.85
N TYR A 259 9.86 -23.28 -8.53
CA TYR A 259 9.39 -24.39 -7.68
C TYR A 259 8.02 -24.13 -7.05
N HIS A 260 7.43 -22.97 -7.30
CA HIS A 260 6.14 -22.56 -6.77
C HIS A 260 5.19 -22.27 -7.94
N GLU A 261 3.90 -22.50 -7.72
CA GLU A 261 2.87 -22.07 -8.67
C GLU A 261 2.55 -20.58 -8.47
N SER A 262 2.17 -19.91 -9.55
CA SER A 262 1.77 -18.51 -9.56
C SER A 262 0.53 -18.39 -10.45
N ILE A 263 -0.65 -18.58 -9.87
CA ILE A 263 -1.92 -18.54 -10.60
C ILE A 263 -2.72 -17.30 -10.20
N GLY A 264 -2.83 -16.33 -11.10
CA GLY A 264 -3.72 -15.19 -10.94
C GLY A 264 -5.14 -15.55 -11.41
N CYS A 265 -6.13 -15.34 -10.54
CA CYS A 265 -7.52 -15.68 -10.78
C CYS A 265 -8.35 -14.40 -10.89
N TYR A 266 -9.12 -14.26 -11.97
CA TYR A 266 -9.93 -13.08 -12.24
C TYR A 266 -11.33 -13.46 -12.72
N THR A 267 -12.33 -12.77 -12.20
CA THR A 267 -13.72 -12.86 -12.64
C THR A 267 -14.20 -11.45 -12.95
N ASN A 268 -14.58 -11.17 -14.19
CA ASN A 268 -14.96 -9.83 -14.65
C ASN A 268 -13.93 -8.75 -14.26
N ASN A 269 -12.64 -9.00 -14.54
CA ASN A 269 -11.48 -8.16 -14.18
C ASN A 269 -11.17 -7.98 -12.68
N ILE A 270 -11.94 -8.62 -11.81
CA ILE A 270 -11.74 -8.55 -10.36
C ILE A 270 -10.87 -9.72 -9.92
N PRO A 271 -9.79 -9.49 -9.14
CA PRO A 271 -8.91 -10.54 -8.66
C PRO A 271 -9.58 -11.34 -7.52
N GLN A 272 -9.39 -12.65 -7.52
CA GLN A 272 -9.79 -13.54 -6.43
C GLN A 272 -8.53 -14.09 -5.73
N LYS A 273 -8.19 -13.56 -4.56
CA LYS A 273 -7.02 -14.00 -3.76
C LYS A 273 -7.14 -15.45 -3.30
N ASP A 274 -8.35 -15.84 -2.89
CA ASP A 274 -8.67 -17.20 -2.45
C ASP A 274 -9.08 -18.12 -3.62
N GLY A 275 -9.05 -17.59 -4.85
CA GLY A 275 -9.47 -18.27 -6.07
C GLY A 275 -10.96 -18.59 -6.07
N GLY A 276 -11.31 -19.88 -6.08
CA GLY A 276 -12.71 -20.32 -6.06
C GLY A 276 -13.01 -21.50 -6.96
N THR A 277 -14.24 -21.56 -7.44
CA THR A 277 -14.76 -22.65 -8.30
C THR A 277 -14.02 -22.74 -9.63
N HIS A 278 -13.71 -21.61 -10.27
CA HIS A 278 -12.93 -21.53 -11.50
C HIS A 278 -11.49 -22.07 -11.33
N LEU A 279 -10.78 -21.66 -10.27
CA LEU A 279 -9.45 -22.19 -9.94
C LEU A 279 -9.48 -23.70 -9.68
N SER A 280 -10.50 -24.16 -8.95
CA SER A 280 -10.70 -25.60 -8.69
C SER A 280 -10.90 -26.38 -9.98
N GLY A 281 -11.64 -25.82 -10.94
CA GLY A 281 -11.83 -26.38 -12.26
C GLY A 281 -10.53 -26.45 -13.07
N LEU A 282 -9.75 -25.36 -13.10
CA LEU A 282 -8.44 -25.34 -13.75
C LEU A 282 -7.49 -26.40 -13.16
N ARG A 283 -7.38 -26.48 -11.83
CA ARG A 283 -6.53 -27.48 -11.16
C ARG A 283 -6.94 -28.91 -11.49
N GLY A 284 -8.25 -29.18 -11.50
CA GLY A 284 -8.82 -30.48 -11.88
C GLY A 284 -8.50 -30.86 -13.33
N ALA A 285 -8.72 -29.94 -14.26
CA ALA A 285 -8.47 -30.14 -15.68
C ALA A 285 -6.99 -30.36 -16.01
N LEU A 286 -6.09 -29.52 -15.47
CA LEU A 286 -4.64 -29.66 -15.65
C LEU A 286 -4.17 -31.05 -15.20
N THR A 287 -4.51 -31.43 -13.96
CA THR A 287 -4.08 -32.69 -13.36
C THR A 287 -4.57 -33.89 -14.18
N ARG A 288 -5.86 -33.90 -14.55
CA ARG A 288 -6.47 -35.01 -15.31
C ARG A 288 -5.87 -35.14 -16.71
N THR A 289 -5.78 -34.02 -17.44
CA THR A 289 -5.36 -34.00 -18.84
C THR A 289 -3.88 -34.37 -18.98
N LEU A 290 -3.01 -33.80 -18.14
CA LEU A 290 -1.58 -34.08 -18.19
C LEU A 290 -1.26 -35.51 -17.73
N ASN A 291 -1.94 -36.03 -16.70
CA ASN A 291 -1.76 -37.44 -16.31
C ASN A 291 -2.17 -38.41 -17.43
N GLN A 292 -3.32 -38.18 -18.09
CA GLN A 292 -3.74 -38.98 -19.23
C GLN A 292 -2.73 -38.92 -20.39
N TYR A 293 -2.14 -37.75 -20.64
CA TYR A 293 -1.11 -37.59 -21.66
C TYR A 293 0.18 -38.35 -21.30
N ILE A 294 0.63 -38.27 -20.03
CA ILE A 294 1.81 -38.98 -19.50
C ILE A 294 1.64 -40.51 -19.61
N GLU A 295 0.45 -41.01 -19.28
CA GLU A 295 0.11 -42.44 -19.40
C GLU A 295 0.15 -42.91 -20.86
N LYS A 296 -0.49 -42.17 -21.77
CA LYS A 296 -0.52 -42.49 -23.22
C LYS A 296 0.88 -42.42 -23.86
N ALA A 297 1.70 -41.45 -23.47
CA ALA A 297 3.06 -41.29 -23.98
C ALA A 297 4.04 -42.36 -23.47
N GLY A 298 3.61 -43.23 -22.54
CA GLY A 298 4.45 -44.28 -21.94
C GLY A 298 5.56 -43.76 -21.02
N ALA A 299 5.60 -42.45 -20.72
CA ALA A 299 6.60 -41.81 -19.87
C ALA A 299 6.48 -42.23 -18.40
N ALA A 300 5.25 -42.53 -17.93
CA ALA A 300 5.00 -43.06 -16.58
C ALA A 300 5.67 -44.42 -16.34
N SER A 301 5.74 -45.25 -17.40
CA SER A 301 6.19 -46.64 -17.30
C SER A 301 7.69 -46.79 -16.97
N LYS A 302 8.52 -45.79 -17.32
CA LYS A 302 9.97 -45.82 -17.06
C LYS A 302 10.35 -45.44 -15.63
N ASN A 303 9.57 -44.57 -14.98
CA ASN A 303 9.95 -43.97 -13.69
C ASN A 303 9.13 -44.46 -12.49
N LYS A 304 8.00 -45.17 -12.67
CA LYS A 304 7.14 -45.73 -11.59
C LYS A 304 6.77 -44.70 -10.49
N ILE A 305 6.56 -43.44 -10.84
CA ILE A 305 6.18 -42.39 -9.89
C ILE A 305 4.75 -41.94 -10.22
N ALA A 306 3.89 -41.95 -9.20
CA ALA A 306 2.56 -41.36 -9.28
C ALA A 306 2.70 -39.84 -9.20
N VAL A 307 2.31 -39.16 -10.27
CA VAL A 307 2.31 -37.70 -10.38
C VAL A 307 1.05 -37.16 -9.70
N THR A 308 1.22 -36.23 -8.76
CA THR A 308 0.11 -35.55 -8.07
C THR A 308 -0.25 -34.24 -8.77
N GLY A 309 -1.36 -33.62 -8.36
CA GLY A 309 -1.72 -32.30 -8.88
C GLY A 309 -0.69 -31.22 -8.54
N ASP A 310 -0.02 -31.32 -7.39
CA ASP A 310 1.01 -30.35 -6.98
C ASP A 310 2.26 -30.48 -7.86
N ASP A 311 2.64 -31.71 -8.21
CA ASP A 311 3.75 -31.99 -9.15
C ASP A 311 3.47 -31.35 -10.53
N VAL A 312 2.20 -31.37 -10.98
CA VAL A 312 1.77 -30.78 -12.26
C VAL A 312 1.93 -29.25 -12.28
N ARG A 313 1.68 -28.60 -11.15
CA ARG A 313 1.64 -27.14 -11.06
C ARG A 313 2.95 -26.52 -10.59
N GLU A 314 3.95 -27.33 -10.23
CA GLU A 314 5.26 -26.83 -9.84
C GLU A 314 5.88 -25.97 -10.96
N GLY A 315 6.16 -24.70 -10.66
CA GLY A 315 6.76 -23.76 -11.60
C GLY A 315 5.79 -23.22 -12.66
N LEU A 316 4.50 -23.49 -12.54
CA LEU A 316 3.46 -22.97 -13.43
C LEU A 316 3.15 -21.50 -13.10
N THR A 317 3.28 -20.63 -14.09
CA THR A 317 2.68 -19.28 -14.07
C THR A 317 1.42 -19.32 -14.93
N ALA A 318 0.28 -18.88 -14.39
CA ALA A 318 -0.97 -18.82 -15.14
C ALA A 318 -1.81 -17.59 -14.76
N ILE A 319 -2.55 -17.08 -15.73
CA ILE A 319 -3.60 -16.09 -15.54
C ILE A 319 -4.90 -16.70 -16.06
N LEU A 320 -5.89 -16.84 -15.19
CA LEU A 320 -7.23 -17.34 -15.51
C LEU A 320 -8.21 -16.18 -15.35
N SER A 321 -8.78 -15.72 -16.46
CA SER A 321 -9.82 -14.70 -16.51
C SER A 321 -11.12 -15.30 -17.01
N VAL A 322 -12.18 -15.20 -16.22
CA VAL A 322 -13.53 -15.61 -16.62
C VAL A 322 -14.46 -14.40 -16.67
N LYS A 323 -15.25 -14.28 -17.73
CA LYS A 323 -16.34 -13.32 -17.83
C LYS A 323 -17.65 -14.05 -17.62
N VAL A 324 -18.37 -13.66 -16.57
CA VAL A 324 -19.58 -14.32 -16.07
C VAL A 324 -20.68 -13.27 -15.94
N PRO A 325 -21.90 -13.49 -16.47
CA PRO A 325 -22.99 -12.52 -16.36
C PRO A 325 -23.46 -12.25 -14.92
N ASP A 326 -23.63 -13.30 -14.10
CA ASP A 326 -24.10 -13.19 -12.71
C ASP A 326 -23.16 -13.99 -11.76
N PRO A 327 -21.94 -13.49 -11.48
CA PRO A 327 -21.01 -14.21 -10.62
C PRO A 327 -21.37 -14.05 -9.14
N LYS A 328 -21.18 -15.12 -8.37
CA LYS A 328 -21.45 -15.16 -6.94
C LYS A 328 -20.16 -15.24 -6.16
N PHE A 329 -19.97 -14.31 -5.22
CA PHE A 329 -18.79 -14.24 -4.36
C PHE A 329 -19.12 -14.56 -2.91
N SER A 330 -18.13 -15.00 -2.13
CA SER A 330 -18.31 -15.29 -0.70
C SER A 330 -18.43 -14.03 0.19
N SER A 331 -17.96 -12.89 -0.29
CA SER A 331 -17.84 -11.63 0.46
C SER A 331 -17.87 -10.41 -0.48
N GLN A 332 -18.04 -9.21 0.11
CA GLN A 332 -17.99 -7.93 -0.60
C GLN A 332 -16.61 -7.65 -1.24
N THR A 333 -15.53 -8.11 -0.61
CA THR A 333 -14.15 -8.02 -1.12
C THR A 333 -13.93 -8.91 -2.34
N LYS A 334 -14.89 -9.78 -2.68
CA LYS A 334 -14.88 -10.66 -3.85
C LYS A 334 -13.64 -11.57 -3.93
N ASP A 335 -13.06 -11.93 -2.79
CA ASP A 335 -11.83 -12.73 -2.73
C ASP A 335 -11.99 -14.17 -3.24
N LYS A 336 -13.22 -14.70 -3.25
CA LYS A 336 -13.51 -16.08 -3.67
C LYS A 336 -14.79 -16.20 -4.51
N LEU A 337 -14.68 -16.83 -5.67
CA LEU A 337 -15.85 -17.18 -6.51
C LEU A 337 -16.49 -18.49 -6.02
N VAL A 338 -17.82 -18.47 -5.86
CA VAL A 338 -18.63 -19.63 -5.42
C VAL A 338 -19.66 -20.11 -6.46
N SER A 339 -19.74 -19.47 -7.63
CA SER A 339 -20.54 -19.92 -8.79
C SER A 339 -20.14 -21.33 -9.23
N SER A 340 -21.02 -22.31 -9.04
CA SER A 340 -20.70 -23.74 -9.20
C SER A 340 -20.65 -24.17 -10.67
N GLU A 341 -21.48 -23.56 -11.50
CA GLU A 341 -21.56 -23.72 -12.95
C GLU A 341 -20.22 -23.42 -13.65
N VAL A 342 -19.50 -22.41 -13.17
CA VAL A 342 -18.21 -21.98 -13.74
C VAL A 342 -17.16 -23.10 -13.69
N LYS A 343 -17.18 -23.93 -12.64
CA LYS A 343 -16.22 -25.04 -12.50
C LYS A 343 -16.30 -26.02 -13.67
N GLY A 344 -17.51 -26.44 -14.04
CA GLY A 344 -17.72 -27.43 -15.10
C GLY A 344 -17.34 -26.90 -16.49
N VAL A 345 -17.65 -25.63 -16.74
CA VAL A 345 -17.28 -24.93 -17.97
C VAL A 345 -15.76 -24.81 -18.11
N VAL A 346 -15.07 -24.32 -17.07
CA VAL A 346 -13.61 -24.22 -17.04
C VAL A 346 -12.97 -25.60 -17.23
N GLU A 347 -13.44 -26.64 -16.52
CA GLU A 347 -12.89 -27.99 -16.64
C GLU A 347 -12.96 -28.50 -18.09
N THR A 348 -14.11 -28.30 -18.74
CA THR A 348 -14.35 -28.81 -20.09
C THR A 348 -13.47 -28.11 -21.12
N ILE A 349 -13.48 -26.77 -21.11
CA ILE A 349 -12.73 -25.95 -22.07
C ILE A 349 -11.24 -26.23 -21.95
N VAL A 350 -10.71 -26.22 -20.71
CA VAL A 350 -9.28 -26.42 -20.47
C VAL A 350 -8.85 -27.82 -20.87
N SER A 351 -9.62 -28.86 -20.53
CA SER A 351 -9.26 -30.24 -20.92
C SER A 351 -9.23 -30.45 -22.43
N GLU A 352 -10.18 -29.88 -23.17
CA GLU A 352 -10.21 -29.97 -24.64
C GLU A 352 -9.00 -29.24 -25.25
N LYS A 353 -8.88 -27.93 -24.98
CA LYS A 353 -7.89 -27.07 -25.64
C LYS A 353 -6.45 -27.37 -25.21
N LEU A 354 -6.24 -27.78 -23.97
CA LEU A 354 -4.92 -28.23 -23.52
C LEU A 354 -4.52 -29.54 -24.21
N ASN A 355 -5.46 -30.48 -24.39
CA ASN A 355 -5.16 -31.71 -25.10
C ASN A 355 -4.83 -31.44 -26.58
N ASP A 356 -5.55 -30.53 -27.24
CA ASP A 356 -5.23 -30.08 -28.61
C ASP A 356 -3.81 -29.50 -28.67
N PHE A 357 -3.48 -28.57 -27.76
CA PHE A 357 -2.15 -27.97 -27.68
C PHE A 357 -1.03 -29.02 -27.53
N LEU A 358 -1.21 -29.99 -26.63
CA LEU A 358 -0.21 -31.03 -26.37
C LEU A 358 0.04 -31.93 -27.59
N GLN A 359 -0.99 -32.16 -28.40
CA GLN A 359 -0.89 -32.95 -29.64
C GLN A 359 -0.24 -32.15 -30.77
N GLU A 360 -0.57 -30.86 -30.88
CA GLU A 360 -0.03 -29.96 -31.90
C GLU A 360 1.43 -29.53 -31.62
N ASN A 361 1.83 -29.47 -30.35
CA ASN A 361 3.15 -28.97 -29.90
C ASN A 361 3.94 -30.04 -29.14
N PRO A 362 4.40 -31.12 -29.80
CA PRO A 362 5.02 -32.27 -29.14
C PRO A 362 6.36 -31.94 -28.46
N GLN A 363 7.10 -30.94 -28.93
CA GLN A 363 8.36 -30.50 -28.29
C GLN A 363 8.09 -29.83 -26.93
N ASP A 364 7.16 -28.87 -26.90
CA ASP A 364 6.75 -28.19 -25.66
C ASP A 364 6.11 -29.17 -24.68
N ALA A 365 5.23 -30.04 -25.17
CA ALA A 365 4.63 -31.11 -24.37
C ALA A 365 5.70 -31.98 -23.69
N LYS A 366 6.75 -32.38 -24.42
CA LYS A 366 7.84 -33.18 -23.86
C LYS A 366 8.61 -32.45 -22.75
N ILE A 367 8.84 -31.14 -22.89
CA ILE A 367 9.51 -30.32 -21.88
C ILE A 367 8.64 -30.20 -20.62
N ILE A 368 7.34 -29.90 -20.80
CA ILE A 368 6.37 -29.79 -19.71
C ILE A 368 6.31 -31.11 -18.93
N ILE A 369 6.14 -32.24 -19.63
CA ILE A 369 6.09 -33.56 -18.99
C ILE A 369 7.40 -33.88 -18.25
N ALA A 370 8.56 -33.53 -18.80
CA ALA A 370 9.84 -33.75 -18.14
C ALA A 370 9.94 -32.99 -16.81
N LYS A 371 9.52 -31.71 -16.77
CA LYS A 371 9.48 -30.89 -15.55
C LYS A 371 8.55 -31.49 -14.49
N ILE A 372 7.35 -31.93 -14.89
CA ILE A 372 6.38 -32.55 -13.97
C ILE A 372 6.94 -33.85 -13.37
N ILE A 373 7.62 -34.67 -14.18
CA ILE A 373 8.27 -35.90 -13.71
C ILE A 373 9.44 -35.58 -12.76
N GLU A 374 10.25 -34.55 -13.05
CA GLU A 374 11.32 -34.10 -12.15
C GLU A 374 10.76 -33.62 -10.81
N ALA A 375 9.66 -32.86 -10.80
CA ALA A 375 8.98 -32.42 -9.60
C ALA A 375 8.51 -33.62 -8.75
N GLY A 376 7.85 -34.60 -9.39
CA GLY A 376 7.43 -35.83 -8.71
C GLY A 376 8.60 -36.66 -8.14
N GLN A 377 9.73 -36.71 -8.86
CA GLN A 377 10.97 -37.33 -8.37
C GLN A 377 11.55 -36.59 -7.16
N ALA A 378 11.59 -35.26 -7.22
CA ALA A 378 12.08 -34.42 -6.14
C ALA A 378 11.20 -34.55 -4.88
N ARG A 379 9.88 -34.62 -5.04
CA ARG A 379 8.93 -34.88 -3.95
C ARG A 379 9.19 -36.23 -3.29
N GLU A 380 9.34 -37.31 -4.06
CA GLU A 380 9.65 -38.64 -3.52
C GLU A 380 11.03 -38.69 -2.84
N ALA A 381 12.03 -38.00 -3.39
CA ALA A 381 13.35 -37.86 -2.77
C ALA A 381 13.27 -37.10 -1.44
N ALA A 382 12.54 -35.98 -1.40
CA ALA A 382 12.30 -35.20 -0.20
C ALA A 382 11.56 -36.03 0.87
N ARG A 383 10.53 -36.79 0.48
CA ARG A 383 9.82 -37.72 1.38
C ARG A 383 10.78 -38.74 2.00
N LYS A 384 11.62 -39.38 1.19
CA LYS A 384 12.63 -40.34 1.67
C LYS A 384 13.67 -39.69 2.59
N ALA A 385 14.16 -38.50 2.24
CA ALA A 385 15.11 -37.76 3.06
C ALA A 385 14.50 -37.40 4.42
N ARG A 386 13.24 -36.93 4.44
CA ARG A 386 12.47 -36.67 5.66
C ARG A 386 12.31 -37.95 6.49
N GLU A 387 11.91 -39.07 5.88
CA GLU A 387 11.75 -40.36 6.59
C GLU A 387 13.08 -40.85 7.20
N LEU A 388 14.20 -40.67 6.51
CA LEU A 388 15.54 -40.98 7.03
C LEU A 388 15.91 -40.11 8.24
N THR A 389 15.58 -38.82 8.20
CA THR A 389 15.79 -37.89 9.33
C THR A 389 14.86 -38.22 10.51
N ARG A 390 13.61 -38.59 10.24
CA ARG A 390 12.60 -39.03 11.23
C ARG A 390 13.01 -40.36 11.89
N ARG A 391 13.63 -41.27 11.13
CA ARG A 391 14.16 -42.54 11.66
C ARG A 391 15.43 -42.36 12.50
N LYS A 392 16.29 -41.38 12.18
CA LYS A 392 17.43 -41.02 13.05
C LYS A 392 16.98 -40.41 14.38
N THR A 393 15.85 -39.70 14.40
CA THR A 393 15.27 -39.05 15.59
C THR A 393 14.29 -39.93 16.37
N ALA A 394 13.83 -41.06 15.84
CA ALA A 394 12.91 -41.95 16.56
C ALA A 394 13.53 -42.60 17.83
N LEU A 395 14.85 -42.62 17.95
CA LEU A 395 15.58 -43.00 19.17
C LEU A 395 15.87 -41.80 20.11
N ASP A 396 15.69 -40.57 19.63
CA ASP A 396 15.78 -39.33 20.42
C ASP A 396 14.36 -38.77 20.63
N ILE A 397 13.71 -39.26 21.68
CA ILE A 397 12.43 -38.74 22.15
C ILE A 397 12.56 -37.21 22.38
N ALA A 398 11.84 -36.40 21.59
CA ALA A 398 11.54 -34.97 21.84
C ALA A 398 12.65 -33.90 21.67
N GLY A 399 13.52 -34.00 20.65
CA GLY A 399 14.55 -32.97 20.41
C GLY A 399 14.04 -31.67 19.79
N LEU A 400 13.71 -30.67 20.61
CA LEU A 400 13.67 -29.27 20.17
C LEU A 400 15.03 -28.84 19.59
N PRO A 401 15.10 -27.84 18.69
CA PRO A 401 16.37 -27.35 18.17
C PRO A 401 17.31 -26.99 19.32
N GLY A 402 18.57 -27.45 19.29
CA GLY A 402 19.52 -27.19 20.37
C GLY A 402 19.80 -25.70 20.63
N LYS A 403 19.50 -24.84 19.65
CA LYS A 403 19.58 -23.36 19.78
C LYS A 403 18.36 -22.72 20.43
N LEU A 404 17.21 -23.40 20.45
CA LEU A 404 15.96 -22.87 20.99
C LEU A 404 16.05 -22.79 22.51
N ALA A 405 15.90 -21.59 23.06
CA ALA A 405 15.66 -21.40 24.48
C ALA A 405 14.14 -21.31 24.71
N ASP A 406 13.51 -22.45 25.01
CA ASP A 406 12.05 -22.57 25.17
C ASP A 406 11.51 -21.87 26.44
N CYS A 407 10.19 -21.68 26.50
CA CYS A 407 9.45 -21.17 27.65
C CYS A 407 8.82 -22.30 28.49
N GLN A 408 8.37 -21.95 29.71
CA GLN A 408 7.76 -22.90 30.64
C GLN A 408 6.26 -23.12 30.35
N GLU A 409 5.57 -22.08 29.90
CA GLU A 409 4.17 -22.11 29.49
C GLU A 409 3.97 -23.04 28.28
N LYS A 410 2.82 -23.70 28.27
CA LYS A 410 2.43 -24.67 27.23
C LYS A 410 1.20 -24.25 26.45
N ASP A 411 0.42 -23.30 26.96
CA ASP A 411 -0.68 -22.68 26.25
C ASP A 411 -0.15 -21.77 25.11
N PRO A 412 -0.31 -22.16 23.83
CA PRO A 412 0.24 -21.41 22.70
C PRO A 412 -0.25 -19.96 22.63
N ALA A 413 -1.46 -19.67 23.14
CA ALA A 413 -2.03 -18.34 23.16
C ALA A 413 -1.28 -17.36 24.07
N LYS A 414 -0.58 -17.89 25.08
CA LYS A 414 0.22 -17.12 26.03
C LYS A 414 1.70 -17.13 25.69
N CYS A 415 2.13 -18.07 24.85
CA CYS A 415 3.52 -18.23 24.47
C CYS A 415 3.90 -17.34 23.29
N GLU A 416 5.11 -16.80 23.36
CA GLU A 416 5.70 -16.02 22.27
C GLU A 416 7.12 -16.51 21.95
N ILE A 417 7.52 -16.36 20.70
CA ILE A 417 8.87 -16.70 20.24
C ILE A 417 9.50 -15.49 19.56
N PHE A 418 10.70 -15.11 20.01
CA PHE A 418 11.54 -14.13 19.34
C PHE A 418 12.53 -14.84 18.42
N ILE A 419 12.45 -14.53 17.13
CA ILE A 419 13.42 -14.94 16.12
C ILE A 419 14.46 -13.83 16.01
N VAL A 420 15.69 -14.12 16.42
CA VAL A 420 16.72 -13.09 16.63
C VAL A 420 17.87 -13.23 15.65
N GLU A 421 18.34 -12.11 15.12
CA GLU A 421 19.54 -12.04 14.29
C GLU A 421 20.81 -12.27 15.11
N GLY A 422 21.47 -13.40 14.90
CA GLY A 422 22.78 -13.71 15.48
C GLY A 422 22.76 -14.26 16.91
N ASP A 423 23.82 -14.98 17.26
CA ASP A 423 24.01 -15.54 18.60
C ASP A 423 24.23 -14.46 19.67
N SER A 424 24.79 -13.29 19.30
CA SER A 424 25.09 -12.20 20.23
C SER A 424 23.80 -11.59 20.82
N ALA A 425 22.92 -11.08 19.95
CA ALA A 425 21.62 -10.57 20.35
C ALA A 425 20.74 -11.69 20.96
N GLY A 426 20.82 -12.92 20.42
CA GLY A 426 20.16 -14.08 21.01
C GLY A 426 20.61 -14.39 22.45
N GLY A 427 21.88 -14.17 22.76
CA GLY A 427 22.45 -14.31 24.11
C GLY A 427 21.89 -13.29 25.09
N SER A 428 21.87 -11.99 24.71
CA SER A 428 21.28 -10.92 25.52
C SER A 428 19.78 -11.12 25.72
N ALA A 429 19.04 -11.46 24.65
CA ALA A 429 17.60 -11.75 24.70
C ALA A 429 17.30 -12.94 25.60
N LYS A 430 18.08 -14.02 25.54
CA LYS A 430 17.92 -15.18 26.42
C LYS A 430 18.12 -14.84 27.90
N GLN A 431 19.00 -13.89 28.20
CA GLN A 431 19.26 -13.44 29.57
C GLN A 431 18.17 -12.51 30.09
N GLY A 432 17.65 -11.60 29.25
CA GLY A 432 16.65 -10.60 29.63
C GLY A 432 15.19 -11.07 29.57
N ARG A 433 14.89 -12.17 28.86
CA ARG A 433 13.51 -12.66 28.68
C ARG A 433 12.77 -13.05 29.96
N ASP A 434 11.44 -13.01 29.90
CA ASP A 434 10.61 -13.79 30.81
C ASP A 434 10.61 -15.26 30.40
N ARG A 435 11.21 -16.10 31.24
CA ARG A 435 11.31 -17.55 31.00
C ARG A 435 9.97 -18.26 31.08
N LYS A 436 8.96 -17.63 31.67
CA LYS A 436 7.61 -18.17 31.80
C LYS A 436 6.98 -18.37 30.42
N ASN A 437 6.96 -17.34 29.57
CA ASN A 437 6.20 -17.36 28.32
C ASN A 437 6.98 -16.98 27.05
N GLN A 438 8.23 -16.51 27.15
CA GLN A 438 9.00 -16.09 25.98
C GLN A 438 10.06 -17.12 25.59
N ALA A 439 10.05 -17.58 24.35
CA ALA A 439 11.09 -18.43 23.76
C ALA A 439 12.01 -17.60 22.84
N ILE A 440 13.29 -17.99 22.74
CA ILE A 440 14.28 -17.31 21.88
C ILE A 440 14.88 -18.30 20.91
N LEU A 441 14.84 -17.96 19.61
CA LEU A 441 15.48 -18.71 18.54
C LEU A 441 16.48 -17.82 17.77
N PRO A 442 17.78 -17.94 18.08
CA PRO A 442 18.82 -17.24 17.33
C PRO A 442 19.07 -17.87 15.96
N LEU A 443 19.20 -17.04 14.93
CA LEU A 443 19.57 -17.44 13.56
C LEU A 443 21.02 -17.07 13.26
N LYS A 444 21.71 -17.88 12.44
CA LYS A 444 23.07 -17.60 11.99
C LYS A 444 23.10 -17.19 10.53
N GLY A 445 23.68 -16.02 10.28
CA GLY A 445 23.87 -15.48 8.93
C GLY A 445 22.54 -15.24 8.20
N LYS A 446 22.64 -15.00 6.89
CA LYS A 446 21.47 -14.81 6.03
C LYS A 446 20.78 -16.15 5.81
N ILE A 447 19.47 -16.18 6.01
CA ILE A 447 18.67 -17.40 5.76
C ILE A 447 18.66 -17.72 4.27
N LEU A 448 18.42 -18.98 3.91
CA LEU A 448 18.27 -19.38 2.52
C LEU A 448 17.06 -18.67 1.90
N ASN A 449 17.24 -18.05 0.73
CA ASN A 449 16.13 -17.52 -0.05
C ASN A 449 15.28 -18.67 -0.61
N VAL A 450 14.13 -18.90 0.03
CA VAL A 450 13.19 -19.98 -0.29
C VAL A 450 12.36 -19.72 -1.55
N GLU A 451 12.34 -18.49 -2.06
CA GLU A 451 11.72 -18.16 -3.34
C GLU A 451 12.52 -18.77 -4.50
N LYS A 452 13.85 -18.80 -4.36
CA LYS A 452 14.78 -19.30 -5.39
C LYS A 452 15.28 -20.74 -5.16
N ALA A 453 14.92 -21.35 -4.03
CA ALA A 453 15.43 -22.66 -3.63
C ALA A 453 14.42 -23.78 -3.83
N ARG A 454 14.91 -24.96 -4.25
CA ARG A 454 14.12 -26.20 -4.32
C ARG A 454 13.62 -26.62 -2.93
N PRO A 455 12.47 -27.30 -2.83
CA PRO A 455 11.93 -27.76 -1.55
C PRO A 455 12.88 -28.68 -0.76
N ASP A 456 13.62 -29.57 -1.42
CA ASP A 456 14.62 -30.46 -0.79
C ASP A 456 15.82 -29.67 -0.25
N LYS A 457 16.31 -28.67 -1.00
CA LYS A 457 17.36 -27.75 -0.55
C LYS A 457 16.90 -26.90 0.62
N MET A 458 15.65 -26.43 0.59
CA MET A 458 15.04 -25.70 1.69
C MET A 458 14.98 -26.55 2.96
N LEU A 459 14.56 -27.80 2.87
CA LEU A 459 14.41 -28.69 4.03
C LEU A 459 15.73 -29.24 4.59
N SER A 460 16.78 -29.26 3.76
CA SER A 460 18.14 -29.57 4.22
C SER A 460 18.85 -28.39 4.89
N SER A 461 18.29 -27.17 4.80
CA SER A 461 18.80 -26.02 5.53
C SER A 461 18.58 -26.17 7.03
N VAL A 462 19.66 -26.06 7.81
CA VAL A 462 19.62 -26.20 9.27
C VAL A 462 18.77 -25.10 9.92
N GLU A 463 18.90 -23.84 9.48
CA GLU A 463 18.14 -22.73 10.07
C GLU A 463 16.64 -22.85 9.77
N ILE A 464 16.26 -23.28 8.56
CA ILE A 464 14.86 -23.53 8.20
C ILE A 464 14.31 -24.74 8.97
N GLY A 465 15.08 -25.83 9.08
CA GLY A 465 14.70 -26.99 9.88
C GLY A 465 14.48 -26.64 11.35
N ASN A 466 15.33 -25.77 11.92
CA ASN A 466 15.17 -25.27 13.28
C ASN A 466 13.89 -24.44 13.43
N LEU A 467 13.57 -23.56 12.48
CA LEU A 467 12.34 -22.77 12.48
C LEU A 467 11.09 -23.67 12.43
N ILE A 468 11.03 -24.62 11.49
CA ILE A 468 9.90 -25.55 11.35
C ILE A 468 9.69 -26.34 12.65
N THR A 469 10.79 -26.88 13.21
CA THR A 469 10.74 -27.68 14.44
C THR A 469 10.35 -26.82 15.65
N ALA A 470 10.82 -25.57 15.72
CA ALA A 470 10.45 -24.65 16.78
C ALA A 470 8.95 -24.32 16.73
N LEU A 471 8.40 -23.96 15.57
CA LEU A 471 6.98 -23.62 15.41
C LEU A 471 6.05 -24.80 15.68
N GLY A 472 6.47 -26.03 15.35
CA GLY A 472 5.78 -27.28 15.70
C GLY A 472 4.56 -27.63 14.83
N CYS A 473 4.14 -26.72 13.95
CA CYS A 473 2.99 -26.88 13.07
C CYS A 473 3.29 -27.61 11.75
N GLY A 474 4.50 -28.13 11.53
CA GLY A 474 4.88 -28.77 10.25
C GLY A 474 4.99 -27.75 9.10
N ILE A 475 5.06 -28.23 7.85
CA ILE A 475 5.19 -27.36 6.67
C ILE A 475 4.50 -28.01 5.46
N ARG A 476 3.90 -27.20 4.57
CA ARG A 476 3.19 -27.66 3.36
C ARG A 476 2.14 -28.73 3.68
N ASP A 477 2.26 -29.94 3.13
CA ASP A 477 1.28 -31.02 3.28
C ASP A 477 1.12 -31.53 4.72
N GLU A 478 2.13 -31.32 5.57
CA GLU A 478 2.09 -31.67 7.00
C GLU A 478 1.71 -30.47 7.87
N PHE A 479 1.35 -29.33 7.27
CA PHE A 479 0.99 -28.14 8.02
C PHE A 479 -0.32 -28.36 8.81
N ASN A 480 -0.21 -28.31 10.13
CA ASN A 480 -1.32 -28.33 11.06
C ASN A 480 -1.31 -27.06 11.90
N TYR A 481 -2.25 -26.17 11.63
CA TYR A 481 -2.41 -24.90 12.34
C TYR A 481 -2.61 -25.11 13.85
N ASP A 482 -3.39 -26.11 14.26
CA ASP A 482 -3.69 -26.37 15.69
C ASP A 482 -2.48 -26.88 16.47
N ALA A 483 -1.41 -27.32 15.78
CA ALA A 483 -0.16 -27.74 16.40
C ALA A 483 0.84 -26.58 16.59
N LEU A 484 0.46 -25.35 16.25
CA LEU A 484 1.30 -24.17 16.47
C LEU A 484 1.60 -23.98 17.95
N ARG A 485 2.89 -23.79 18.26
CA ARG A 485 3.36 -23.68 19.66
C ARG A 485 3.37 -22.28 20.23
N TYR A 486 3.36 -21.25 19.38
CA TYR A 486 3.45 -19.85 19.77
C TYR A 486 2.50 -19.02 18.92
N HIS A 487 1.51 -18.37 19.53
CA HIS A 487 0.58 -17.49 18.81
C HIS A 487 1.16 -16.09 18.53
N LYS A 488 2.31 -15.76 19.13
CA LYS A 488 3.08 -14.56 18.81
C LYS A 488 4.47 -14.95 18.32
N ILE A 489 4.70 -14.79 17.03
CA ILE A 489 6.00 -15.00 16.38
C ILE A 489 6.57 -13.62 16.09
N ILE A 490 7.56 -13.20 16.88
CA ILE A 490 8.13 -11.86 16.84
C ILE A 490 9.50 -11.92 16.15
N ILE A 491 9.62 -11.24 15.02
CA ILE A 491 10.88 -11.07 14.29
C ILE A 491 11.62 -9.88 14.91
N MET A 492 12.80 -10.13 15.46
CA MET A 492 13.64 -9.12 16.11
C MET A 492 15.00 -9.06 15.40
N THR A 493 15.12 -8.10 14.47
CA THR A 493 16.30 -7.88 13.62
C THR A 493 16.89 -6.49 13.86
N ASP A 494 18.15 -6.30 13.48
CA ASP A 494 18.81 -5.00 13.62
C ASP A 494 18.20 -3.93 12.68
N ALA A 495 18.31 -2.65 13.08
CA ALA A 495 17.79 -1.51 12.33
C ALA A 495 18.73 -1.07 11.18
N ASP A 496 19.44 -2.02 10.58
CA ASP A 496 20.37 -1.80 9.47
C ASP A 496 19.91 -2.52 8.18
N VAL A 497 20.77 -2.46 7.16
CA VAL A 497 20.49 -3.06 5.84
C VAL A 497 20.47 -4.59 5.90
N ASP A 498 21.30 -5.20 6.75
CA ASP A 498 21.39 -6.65 6.87
C ASP A 498 20.19 -7.22 7.64
N GLY A 499 19.78 -6.57 8.73
CA GLY A 499 18.56 -6.89 9.47
C GLY A 499 17.31 -6.73 8.61
N SER A 500 17.24 -5.66 7.80
CA SER A 500 16.17 -5.48 6.81
C SER A 500 16.13 -6.63 5.79
N HIS A 501 17.29 -7.12 5.34
CA HIS A 501 17.37 -8.24 4.41
C HIS A 501 16.93 -9.56 5.05
N ILE A 502 17.39 -9.87 6.27
CA ILE A 502 16.97 -11.07 7.00
C ILE A 502 15.47 -11.05 7.28
N ARG A 503 14.94 -9.90 7.71
CA ARG A 503 13.50 -9.69 7.89
C ARG A 503 12.73 -10.00 6.61
N THR A 504 13.14 -9.47 5.46
CA THR A 504 12.51 -9.76 4.17
C THR A 504 12.52 -11.25 3.83
N LEU A 505 13.64 -11.93 4.06
CA LEU A 505 13.74 -13.37 3.79
C LEU A 505 12.84 -14.20 4.72
N LEU A 506 12.76 -13.83 6.02
CA LEU A 506 11.88 -14.48 6.98
C LEU A 506 10.41 -14.27 6.65
N LEU A 507 10.02 -13.03 6.32
CA LEU A 507 8.67 -12.71 5.86
C LEU A 507 8.33 -13.49 4.59
N THR A 508 9.25 -13.57 3.63
CA THR A 508 9.08 -14.39 2.42
C THR A 508 8.85 -15.86 2.79
N PHE A 509 9.63 -16.42 3.71
CA PHE A 509 9.46 -17.79 4.17
C PHE A 509 8.11 -18.04 4.83
N LEU A 510 7.70 -17.15 5.74
CA LEU A 510 6.43 -17.22 6.44
C LEU A 510 5.25 -17.06 5.49
N TYR A 511 5.29 -16.05 4.63
CA TYR A 511 4.24 -15.80 3.63
C TYR A 511 4.06 -16.99 2.67
N ARG A 512 5.15 -17.57 2.16
CA ARG A 512 5.07 -18.67 1.20
C ARG A 512 4.66 -20.01 1.81
N ASN A 513 5.07 -20.30 3.05
CA ASN A 513 4.86 -21.63 3.64
C ASN A 513 3.81 -21.66 4.74
N TYR A 514 3.43 -20.51 5.29
CA TYR A 514 2.51 -20.34 6.41
C TYR A 514 1.52 -19.17 6.19
N PRO A 515 0.84 -19.07 5.03
CA PRO A 515 -0.06 -17.95 4.73
C PRO A 515 -1.13 -17.77 5.82
N LYS A 516 -1.73 -18.88 6.29
CA LYS A 516 -2.71 -18.86 7.40
C LYS A 516 -2.20 -18.23 8.70
N LEU A 517 -0.89 -18.30 8.98
CA LEU A 517 -0.32 -17.66 10.17
C LEU A 517 -0.21 -16.15 10.01
N VAL A 518 0.04 -15.69 8.78
CA VAL A 518 0.03 -14.26 8.43
C VAL A 518 -1.42 -13.74 8.48
N ASP A 519 -2.36 -14.46 7.87
CA ASP A 519 -3.78 -14.07 7.84
C ASP A 519 -4.41 -14.04 9.25
N ALA A 520 -4.04 -15.00 10.11
CA ALA A 520 -4.48 -15.04 11.51
C ALA A 520 -3.76 -14.02 12.41
N GLY A 521 -2.82 -13.24 11.87
CA GLY A 521 -2.13 -12.18 12.60
C GLY A 521 -1.18 -12.69 13.68
N HIS A 522 -0.52 -13.83 13.48
CA HIS A 522 0.46 -14.38 14.43
C HIS A 522 1.87 -13.82 14.26
N ILE A 523 2.15 -13.12 13.16
CA ILE A 523 3.49 -12.63 12.83
C ILE A 523 3.61 -11.17 13.23
N TYR A 524 4.67 -10.84 13.97
CA TYR A 524 4.96 -9.51 14.47
C TYR A 524 6.42 -9.14 14.19
N ILE A 525 6.69 -7.83 14.10
CA ILE A 525 8.03 -7.26 13.96
C ILE A 525 8.28 -6.39 15.19
N ALA A 526 9.35 -6.65 15.93
CA ALA A 526 9.75 -5.80 17.04
C ALA A 526 10.22 -4.42 16.55
N GLN A 527 9.89 -3.36 17.30
CA GLN A 527 10.33 -1.99 17.04
C GLN A 527 11.29 -1.53 18.15
N PRO A 528 12.56 -2.01 18.16
CA PRO A 528 13.53 -1.57 19.14
C PRO A 528 13.83 -0.07 18.98
N PRO A 529 14.16 0.65 20.07
CA PRO A 529 14.49 2.06 20.00
C PRO A 529 15.81 2.29 19.26
N ILE A 530 15.88 3.38 18.48
CA ILE A 530 17.10 3.78 17.77
C ILE A 530 17.98 4.65 18.66
N TYR A 531 17.39 5.43 19.56
CA TYR A 531 18.10 6.39 20.39
C TYR A 531 17.94 6.09 21.88
N LYS A 532 19.04 6.25 22.61
CA LYS A 532 19.07 6.42 24.05
C LYS A 532 19.58 7.82 24.35
N ILE A 533 18.79 8.61 25.05
CA ILE A 533 19.17 9.93 25.51
C ILE A 533 19.39 9.92 27.01
N LYS A 534 20.38 10.68 27.48
CA LYS A 534 20.75 10.77 28.89
C LYS A 534 21.03 12.20 29.31
N LYS A 535 20.43 12.62 30.44
CA LYS A 535 20.71 13.89 31.12
C LYS A 535 20.87 13.64 32.61
N GLY A 536 22.12 13.67 33.09
CA GLY A 536 22.43 13.30 34.47
C GLY A 536 22.14 11.81 34.75
N LYS A 537 21.14 11.54 35.60
CA LYS A 537 20.73 10.17 36.00
C LYS A 537 19.50 9.64 35.26
N THR A 538 18.76 10.50 34.54
CA THR A 538 17.58 10.07 33.77
C THR A 538 17.99 9.60 32.39
N GLU A 539 17.39 8.50 31.95
CA GLU A 539 17.62 7.87 30.65
C GLU A 539 16.26 7.68 29.98
N HIS A 540 16.17 7.98 28.68
CA HIS A 540 14.96 7.75 27.88
C HIS A 540 15.33 7.07 26.56
N TYR A 541 14.42 6.25 26.06
CA TYR A 541 14.56 5.50 24.81
C TYR A 541 13.57 6.04 23.79
N LEU A 542 14.04 6.32 22.58
CA LEU A 542 13.24 6.93 21.52
C LEU A 542 13.38 6.13 20.23
N LYS A 543 12.27 5.97 19.52
CA LYS A 543 12.13 5.05 18.38
C LYS A 543 12.65 5.62 17.07
N ASP A 544 12.52 6.93 16.85
CA ASP A 544 12.82 7.59 15.60
C ASP A 544 13.27 9.05 15.79
N ASP A 545 13.61 9.71 14.69
CA ASP A 545 14.06 11.11 14.68
C ASP A 545 12.92 12.08 15.07
N ALA A 546 11.67 11.73 14.80
CA ALA A 546 10.52 12.59 15.14
C ALA A 546 10.30 12.63 16.66
N GLU A 547 10.35 11.47 17.32
CA GLU A 547 10.29 11.36 18.77
C GLU A 547 11.50 12.02 19.43
N LEU A 548 12.69 11.89 18.84
CA LEU A 548 13.91 12.59 19.28
C LEU A 548 13.74 14.11 19.25
N ASN A 549 13.26 14.67 18.14
CA ASN A 549 13.06 16.11 18.00
C ASN A 549 11.93 16.63 18.91
N SER A 550 10.84 15.87 19.05
CA SER A 550 9.74 16.19 19.98
C SER A 550 10.21 16.22 21.43
N TYR A 551 11.04 15.24 21.83
CA TYR A 551 11.64 15.21 23.14
C TYR A 551 12.56 16.41 23.37
N PHE A 552 13.44 16.74 22.42
CA PHE A 552 14.31 17.91 22.53
C PHE A 552 13.52 19.22 22.59
N MET A 553 12.44 19.35 21.82
CA MET A 553 11.59 20.52 21.87
C MET A 553 10.92 20.65 23.25
N SER A 554 10.35 19.56 23.78
CA SER A 554 9.73 19.55 25.11
C SER A 554 10.75 19.90 26.21
N ALA A 555 11.96 19.34 26.14
CA ALA A 555 13.03 19.62 27.09
C ALA A 555 13.63 21.04 26.95
N GLY A 556 13.66 21.59 25.73
CA GLY A 556 14.14 22.94 25.46
C GLY A 556 13.17 24.04 25.87
N THR A 557 11.87 23.72 25.92
CA THR A 557 10.81 24.64 26.31
C THR A 557 10.44 24.54 27.80
N GLU A 558 10.92 23.51 28.50
CA GLU A 558 10.71 23.32 29.94
C GLU A 558 11.20 24.53 30.74
N GLY A 559 10.26 25.21 31.43
CA GLY A 559 10.55 26.41 32.22
C GLY A 559 10.81 27.67 31.40
N ALA A 560 10.72 27.62 30.07
CA ALA A 560 10.89 28.77 29.22
C ALA A 560 9.67 29.71 29.27
N LYS A 561 9.93 31.00 29.10
CA LYS A 561 8.93 32.05 28.91
C LYS A 561 9.35 32.94 27.76
N ILE A 562 8.41 33.31 26.90
CA ILE A 562 8.66 34.27 25.83
C ILE A 562 7.91 35.56 26.19
N ASP A 563 8.65 36.65 26.36
CA ASP A 563 8.09 37.99 26.58
C ASP A 563 8.02 38.73 25.24
N LEU A 564 6.80 38.88 24.72
CA LEU A 564 6.50 39.59 23.47
C LEU A 564 6.21 41.08 23.70
N LYS A 565 6.40 41.59 24.93
CA LYS A 565 6.02 42.93 25.44
C LYS A 565 4.52 43.23 25.47
N THR A 566 3.78 42.73 24.49
CA THR A 566 2.31 42.77 24.44
C THR A 566 1.69 41.67 25.29
N SER A 567 2.38 40.54 25.41
CA SER A 567 1.94 39.37 26.17
C SER A 567 3.14 38.51 26.57
N VAL A 568 2.94 37.63 27.56
CA VAL A 568 3.95 36.65 27.98
C VAL A 568 3.39 35.26 27.68
N LEU A 569 4.10 34.49 26.85
CA LEU A 569 3.76 33.11 26.57
C LEU A 569 4.30 32.20 27.66
N GLY A 570 3.40 31.39 28.23
CA GLY A 570 3.75 30.36 29.19
C GLY A 570 4.26 29.08 28.54
N THR A 571 4.87 28.21 29.33
CA THR A 571 5.46 26.94 28.89
C THR A 571 4.50 26.03 28.10
N GLU A 572 3.20 26.01 28.44
CA GLU A 572 2.21 25.20 27.71
C GLU A 572 1.98 25.72 26.29
N GLN A 573 1.79 27.04 26.14
CA GLN A 573 1.62 27.70 24.84
C GLN A 573 2.88 27.56 23.96
N ILE A 574 4.07 27.67 24.57
CA ILE A 574 5.35 27.48 23.87
C ILE A 574 5.47 26.03 23.38
N ASN A 575 5.02 25.04 24.15
CA ASN A 575 5.03 23.65 23.72
C ASN A 575 4.09 23.39 22.53
N GLU A 576 2.90 23.99 22.52
CA GLU A 576 1.97 23.88 21.38
C GLU A 576 2.58 24.49 20.10
N LEU A 577 3.12 25.71 20.20
CA LEU A 577 3.81 26.37 19.10
C LEU A 577 5.08 25.62 18.66
N GLY A 578 5.77 24.96 19.60
CA GLY A 578 6.92 24.10 19.30
C GLY A 578 6.54 22.88 18.47
N LYS A 579 5.33 22.31 18.65
CA LYS A 579 4.82 21.24 17.78
C LYS A 579 4.57 21.74 16.36
N GLU A 580 3.96 22.92 16.21
CA GLU A 580 3.77 23.57 14.90
C GLU A 580 5.12 23.81 14.21
N PHE A 581 6.15 24.22 14.95
CA PHE A 581 7.51 24.35 14.42
C PHE A 581 8.09 23.02 13.93
N LEU A 582 7.87 21.91 14.65
CA LEU A 582 8.34 20.60 14.20
C LEU A 582 7.62 20.13 12.93
N VAL A 583 6.33 20.45 12.77
CA VAL A 583 5.58 20.24 11.54
C VAL A 583 6.18 21.05 10.40
N LEU A 584 6.44 22.35 10.63
CA LEU A 584 7.08 23.23 9.65
C LEU A 584 8.45 22.67 9.19
N ASN A 585 9.29 22.27 10.13
CA ASN A 585 10.63 21.76 9.84
C ASN A 585 10.55 20.45 9.04
N SER A 586 9.63 19.54 9.40
CA SER A 586 9.41 18.29 8.66
C SER A 586 8.87 18.55 7.24
N LEU A 587 7.93 19.48 7.09
CA LEU A 587 7.38 19.90 5.81
C LEU A 587 8.46 20.50 4.91
N GLN A 588 9.28 21.41 5.46
CA GLN A 588 10.37 22.04 4.74
C GLN A 588 11.40 21.02 4.26
N SER A 589 11.88 20.11 5.12
CA SER A 589 12.83 19.05 4.72
C SER A 589 12.29 18.13 3.61
N ARG A 590 10.97 17.92 3.53
CA ARG A 590 10.35 17.16 2.43
C ARG A 590 10.34 17.97 1.13
N LEU A 591 9.98 19.25 1.20
CA LEU A 591 9.89 20.15 0.05
C LEU A 591 11.26 20.58 -0.51
N GLU A 592 12.33 20.52 0.30
CA GLU A 592 13.71 20.82 -0.11
C GLU A 592 14.23 19.92 -1.24
N ARG A 593 13.57 18.78 -1.48
CA ARG A 593 13.87 17.90 -2.63
C ARG A 593 13.35 18.45 -3.96
N LEU A 594 12.36 19.34 -3.92
CA LEU A 594 11.66 19.90 -5.07
C LEU A 594 12.00 21.38 -5.28
N TYR A 595 12.14 22.13 -4.20
CA TYR A 595 12.38 23.57 -4.22
C TYR A 595 13.60 23.93 -3.37
N PRO A 596 14.45 24.87 -3.81
CA PRO A 596 15.52 25.41 -2.98
C PRO A 596 14.98 26.05 -1.69
N GLU A 597 15.77 26.01 -0.63
CA GLU A 597 15.45 26.60 0.68
C GLU A 597 15.03 28.08 0.57
N SER A 598 15.65 28.85 -0.33
CA SER A 598 15.33 30.25 -0.55
C SER A 598 13.87 30.46 -1.03
N ILE A 599 13.36 29.55 -1.85
CA ILE A 599 11.99 29.58 -2.35
C ILE A 599 11.01 29.21 -1.24
N LEU A 600 11.31 28.17 -0.48
CA LEU A 600 10.48 27.75 0.65
C LEU A 600 10.40 28.84 1.72
N THR A 601 11.52 29.51 2.00
CA THR A 601 11.56 30.66 2.92
C THR A 601 10.71 31.82 2.40
N ALA A 602 10.76 32.11 1.09
CA ALA A 602 9.91 33.14 0.49
C ALA A 602 8.41 32.77 0.58
N PHE A 603 8.05 31.50 0.32
CA PHE A 603 6.67 31.02 0.46
C PHE A 603 6.14 31.15 1.89
N ARG A 604 6.96 30.81 2.90
CA ARG A 604 6.60 31.00 4.33
C ARG A 604 6.23 32.45 4.65
N ALA A 605 6.92 33.40 4.03
CA ALA A 605 6.73 34.84 4.23
C ALA A 605 5.69 35.47 3.30
N THR A 606 5.05 34.68 2.42
CA THR A 606 4.06 35.14 1.45
C THR A 606 2.69 34.58 1.79
N SER A 607 1.65 35.40 1.63
CA SER A 607 0.26 34.98 1.84
C SER A 607 -0.13 33.82 0.91
N ALA A 608 -0.86 32.81 1.41
CA ALA A 608 -1.34 31.70 0.57
C ALA A 608 -2.75 31.95 0.03
N PHE A 609 -3.05 31.36 -1.13
CA PHE A 609 -4.40 31.26 -1.66
C PHE A 609 -5.19 30.17 -0.91
N VAL A 610 -6.37 30.52 -0.40
CA VAL A 610 -7.21 29.62 0.41
C VAL A 610 -8.23 28.89 -0.46
N SER A 611 -8.63 29.48 -1.59
CA SER A 611 -9.60 28.89 -2.51
C SER A 611 -9.24 29.13 -3.97
N GLU A 612 -9.74 28.27 -4.86
CA GLU A 612 -9.61 28.48 -6.31
C GLU A 612 -10.25 29.79 -6.78
N THR A 613 -11.27 30.28 -6.07
CA THR A 613 -11.99 31.51 -6.41
C THR A 613 -11.16 32.78 -6.21
N GLU A 614 -10.08 32.69 -5.43
CA GLU A 614 -9.13 33.78 -5.20
C GLU A 614 -8.11 33.92 -6.33
N ILE A 615 -7.92 32.91 -7.18
CA ILE A 615 -6.96 32.95 -8.29
C ILE A 615 -7.59 33.69 -9.48
N LYS A 616 -7.23 34.96 -9.61
CA LYS A 616 -7.57 35.85 -10.72
C LYS A 616 -6.30 36.56 -11.17
N GLU A 617 -6.29 37.05 -12.40
CA GLU A 617 -5.12 37.74 -12.97
C GLU A 617 -4.55 38.84 -12.04
N GLU A 618 -5.42 39.67 -11.47
CA GLU A 618 -5.02 40.75 -10.55
C GLU A 618 -4.44 40.22 -9.22
N THR A 619 -5.06 39.21 -8.63
CA THR A 619 -4.61 38.67 -7.33
C THR A 619 -3.32 37.85 -7.47
N VAL A 620 -3.16 37.13 -8.57
CA VAL A 620 -1.92 36.41 -8.91
C VAL A 620 -0.78 37.39 -9.18
N ALA A 621 -1.03 38.48 -9.90
CA ALA A 621 -0.03 39.52 -10.12
C ALA A 621 0.41 40.17 -8.79
N ASN A 622 -0.54 40.51 -7.92
CA ASN A 622 -0.23 41.05 -6.59
C ASN A 622 0.57 40.06 -5.73
N TRP A 623 0.18 38.79 -5.75
CA TRP A 623 0.89 37.72 -5.07
C TRP A 623 2.32 37.56 -5.58
N ALA A 624 2.51 37.59 -6.91
CA ALA A 624 3.83 37.46 -7.52
C ALA A 624 4.77 38.60 -7.11
N VAL A 625 4.25 39.83 -6.99
CA VAL A 625 5.00 40.99 -6.49
C VAL A 625 5.37 40.84 -5.00
N GLU A 626 4.44 40.34 -4.18
CA GLU A 626 4.72 40.04 -2.77
C GLU A 626 5.81 38.97 -2.66
N PHE A 627 5.67 37.87 -3.39
CA PHE A 627 6.61 36.77 -3.42
C PHE A 627 8.00 37.19 -3.91
N GLU A 628 8.08 37.98 -4.99
CA GLU A 628 9.33 38.54 -5.51
C GLU A 628 10.06 39.36 -4.44
N LYS A 629 9.33 40.21 -3.73
CA LYS A 629 9.88 41.02 -2.65
C LYS A 629 10.45 40.16 -1.52
N GLN A 630 9.72 39.12 -1.11
CA GLN A 630 10.19 38.20 -0.06
C GLN A 630 11.43 37.42 -0.53
N LEU A 631 11.42 36.91 -1.77
CA LEU A 631 12.55 36.17 -2.31
C LEU A 631 13.81 37.05 -2.43
N LEU A 632 13.68 38.29 -2.88
CA LEU A 632 14.79 39.25 -2.90
C LEU A 632 15.36 39.50 -1.50
N ALA A 633 14.50 39.63 -0.48
CA ALA A 633 14.94 39.80 0.90
C ALA A 633 15.74 38.58 1.40
N VAL A 634 15.33 37.37 1.02
CA VAL A 634 16.03 36.11 1.35
C VAL A 634 17.37 35.99 0.62
N LEU A 635 17.45 36.43 -0.64
CA LEU A 635 18.70 36.40 -1.43
C LEU A 635 19.75 37.41 -0.96
N GLY A 636 19.32 38.48 -0.27
CA GLY A 636 20.20 39.51 0.30
C GLY A 636 20.81 40.47 -0.72
N ASP A 637 21.70 41.34 -0.24
CA ASP A 637 22.34 42.39 -1.04
C ASP A 637 23.17 41.81 -2.19
N GLY A 638 22.68 41.98 -3.42
CA GLY A 638 23.30 41.48 -4.66
C GLY A 638 22.58 40.28 -5.32
N GLY A 639 21.49 39.79 -4.72
CA GLY A 639 20.60 38.81 -5.34
C GLY A 639 20.05 39.30 -6.68
N LYS A 640 20.20 38.50 -7.73
CA LYS A 640 19.56 38.74 -9.03
C LYS A 640 18.42 37.75 -9.19
N LEU A 641 17.23 38.28 -9.37
CA LEU A 641 16.00 37.54 -9.64
C LEU A 641 15.36 38.11 -10.91
N ASN A 642 14.92 37.23 -11.79
CA ASN A 642 13.98 37.52 -12.85
C ASN A 642 12.72 36.71 -12.57
N LEU A 643 11.59 37.38 -12.42
CA LEU A 643 10.27 36.77 -12.30
C LEU A 643 9.45 37.20 -13.52
N GLU A 644 9.04 36.22 -14.32
CA GLU A 644 8.15 36.43 -15.46
C GLU A 644 6.82 35.71 -15.20
N LEU A 645 5.72 36.43 -15.35
CA LEU A 645 4.37 35.90 -15.19
C LEU A 645 3.72 35.80 -16.57
N ASP A 646 3.49 34.57 -17.01
CA ASP A 646 2.89 34.26 -18.30
C ASP A 646 1.45 33.75 -18.11
N TYR A 647 0.54 34.22 -18.94
CA TYR A 647 -0.85 33.77 -18.98
C TYR A 647 -1.13 33.03 -20.28
N ASP A 648 -1.47 31.75 -20.19
CA ASP A 648 -1.93 30.96 -21.32
C ASP A 648 -3.44 31.15 -21.57
N SER A 649 -4.22 31.40 -20.51
CA SER A 649 -5.66 31.72 -20.56
C SER A 649 -6.09 32.48 -19.30
N SER A 650 -7.36 32.90 -19.21
CA SER A 650 -7.88 33.62 -18.02
C SER A 650 -7.84 32.82 -16.71
N SER A 651 -7.64 31.50 -16.79
CA SER A 651 -7.58 30.58 -15.65
C SER A 651 -6.24 29.82 -15.52
N SER A 652 -5.37 29.90 -16.52
CA SER A 652 -4.07 29.21 -16.58
C SER A 652 -2.94 30.23 -16.66
N PHE A 653 -2.06 30.21 -15.66
CA PHE A 653 -0.89 31.06 -15.59
C PHE A 653 0.33 30.28 -15.10
N GLN A 654 1.50 30.84 -15.35
CA GLN A 654 2.77 30.28 -14.95
C GLN A 654 3.72 31.39 -14.50
N ILE A 655 4.38 31.19 -13.36
CA ILE A 655 5.41 32.07 -12.84
C ILE A 655 6.76 31.41 -13.09
N ASN A 656 7.56 32.03 -13.94
CA ASN A 656 8.91 31.62 -14.31
C ASN A 656 9.92 32.41 -13.48
N LEU A 657 10.67 31.73 -12.62
CA LEU A 657 11.68 32.30 -11.75
C LEU A 657 13.07 31.91 -12.26
N SER A 658 13.97 32.88 -12.36
CA SER A 658 15.39 32.65 -12.60
C SER A 658 16.23 33.46 -11.63
N PHE A 659 16.99 32.82 -10.76
CA PHE A 659 17.76 33.50 -9.71
C PHE A 659 19.06 32.80 -9.36
N PHE A 660 20.02 33.58 -8.84
CA PHE A 660 21.32 33.04 -8.41
C PHE A 660 21.35 32.80 -6.89
N THR A 661 21.74 31.60 -6.48
CA THR A 661 22.14 31.30 -5.09
C THR A 661 23.52 30.66 -5.10
N ASN A 662 24.43 31.13 -4.24
CA ASN A 662 25.79 30.59 -4.09
C ASN A 662 26.56 30.40 -5.42
N GLY A 663 26.33 31.28 -6.40
CA GLY A 663 26.96 31.23 -7.73
C GLY A 663 26.33 30.27 -8.75
N SER A 664 25.25 29.57 -8.40
CA SER A 664 24.49 28.70 -9.31
C SER A 664 23.21 29.40 -9.77
N LEU A 665 22.90 29.30 -11.07
CA LEU A 665 21.62 29.76 -11.62
C LEU A 665 20.56 28.69 -11.38
N ASN A 666 19.49 29.04 -10.67
CA ASN A 666 18.31 28.22 -10.48
C ASN A 666 17.20 28.74 -11.39
N SER A 667 16.46 27.83 -12.01
CA SER A 667 15.25 28.13 -12.76
C SER A 667 14.10 27.26 -12.24
N ILE A 668 12.99 27.91 -11.88
CA ILE A 668 11.83 27.26 -11.26
C ILE A 668 10.57 27.78 -11.90
N GLN A 669 9.63 26.87 -12.10
CA GLN A 669 8.31 27.15 -12.64
C GLN A 669 7.28 26.90 -11.54
N LEU A 670 6.54 27.93 -11.16
CA LEU A 670 5.39 27.81 -10.26
C LEU A 670 4.11 27.89 -11.09
N LYS A 671 3.27 26.87 -10.98
CA LYS A 671 1.98 26.80 -11.67
C LYS A 671 0.83 27.05 -10.70
N ARG A 672 -0.38 27.18 -11.24
CA ARG A 672 -1.62 27.29 -10.45
C ARG A 672 -1.70 26.22 -9.35
N GLU A 673 -1.35 24.98 -9.67
CA GLU A 673 -1.40 23.83 -8.75
C GLU A 673 -0.41 23.99 -7.59
N THR A 674 0.76 24.57 -7.86
CA THR A 674 1.76 24.85 -6.82
C THR A 674 1.21 25.83 -5.78
N LEU A 675 0.59 26.91 -6.25
CA LEU A 675 0.02 27.97 -5.40
C LEU A 675 -1.20 27.50 -4.59
N LEU A 676 -1.93 26.50 -5.10
CA LEU A 676 -3.08 25.90 -4.41
C LEU A 676 -2.73 24.69 -3.54
N SER A 677 -1.48 24.20 -3.60
CA SER A 677 -1.10 23.00 -2.88
C SER A 677 -1.29 23.16 -1.34
N PRO A 678 -1.84 22.16 -0.65
CA PRO A 678 -1.96 22.14 0.80
C PRO A 678 -0.61 22.31 1.47
N GLU A 679 0.47 21.75 0.89
CA GLU A 679 1.83 21.95 1.38
C GLU A 679 2.23 23.43 1.38
N MET A 680 2.06 24.15 0.27
CA MET A 680 2.44 25.57 0.23
C MET A 680 1.51 26.42 1.10
N ARG A 681 0.22 26.09 1.15
CA ARG A 681 -0.73 26.74 2.06
C ARG A 681 -0.35 26.55 3.52
N GLU A 682 0.00 25.33 3.90
CA GLU A 682 0.41 24.99 5.25
C GLU A 682 1.75 25.64 5.59
N LEU A 683 2.68 25.69 4.62
CA LEU A 683 3.95 26.38 4.75
C LEU A 683 3.76 27.88 5.02
N SER A 684 2.88 28.56 4.28
CA SER A 684 2.52 29.96 4.51
C SER A 684 1.75 30.17 5.81
N ARG A 685 0.84 29.26 6.19
CA ARG A 685 0.09 29.34 7.46
C ARG A 685 1.04 29.24 8.66
N LEU A 686 1.94 28.26 8.65
CA LEU A 686 2.95 28.05 9.67
C LEU A 686 3.97 29.19 9.69
N GLY A 687 4.35 29.71 8.51
CA GLY A 687 5.18 30.90 8.38
C GLY A 687 4.53 32.14 9.00
N ALA A 688 3.27 32.42 8.68
CA ALA A 688 2.52 33.53 9.29
C ALA A 688 2.43 33.41 10.83
N LEU A 689 2.34 32.19 11.35
CA LEU A 689 2.32 31.92 12.79
C LEU A 689 3.70 32.10 13.46
N LEU A 690 4.78 31.66 12.81
CA LEU A 690 6.10 31.52 13.44
C LEU A 690 7.12 32.59 13.02
N ASP A 691 7.03 33.11 11.81
CA ASP A 691 7.94 34.10 11.21
C ASP A 691 7.46 35.55 11.41
N GLY A 692 6.30 35.75 12.03
CA GLY A 692 5.79 37.06 12.37
C GLY A 692 6.81 37.91 13.12
N VAL A 693 7.01 39.15 12.66
CA VAL A 693 7.97 40.09 13.26
C VAL A 693 7.54 40.43 14.69
N LEU A 694 8.41 40.13 15.64
CA LEU A 694 8.20 40.46 17.05
C LEU A 694 8.65 41.90 17.34
N ALA A 695 8.22 42.48 18.47
CA ALA A 695 8.73 43.77 18.92
C ALA A 695 10.25 43.69 19.13
N GLU A 696 11.00 44.74 18.81
CA GLU A 696 12.48 44.73 18.83
C GLU A 696 13.07 44.26 20.16
N ASP A 697 12.40 44.50 21.29
CA ASP A 697 12.86 44.09 22.63
C ASP A 697 12.28 42.73 23.10
N SER A 698 11.71 41.92 22.20
CA SER A 698 11.15 40.62 22.58
C SER A 698 12.26 39.66 23.02
N THR A 699 12.06 39.00 24.15
CA THR A 699 13.08 38.13 24.73
C THR A 699 12.55 36.74 25.02
N ILE A 700 13.44 35.77 24.88
CA ILE A 700 13.24 34.42 25.37
C ILE A 700 13.99 34.28 26.69
N LYS A 701 13.24 33.94 27.74
CA LYS A 701 13.81 33.63 29.05
C LYS A 701 13.89 32.12 29.22
N LYS A 702 15.11 31.60 29.33
CA LYS A 702 15.41 30.18 29.50
C LYS A 702 15.27 29.76 30.97
N SER A 703 15.29 28.46 31.21
CA SER A 703 15.18 27.87 32.56
C SER A 703 16.35 28.19 33.49
N ASP A 704 17.49 28.62 32.95
CA ASP A 704 18.65 29.12 33.71
C ASP A 704 18.61 30.64 33.97
N GLU A 705 17.44 31.26 33.78
CA GLU A 705 17.19 32.70 33.91
C GLU A 705 17.95 33.59 32.92
N SER A 706 18.65 33.00 31.94
CA SER A 706 19.27 33.76 30.85
C SER A 706 18.21 34.31 29.90
N GLU A 707 18.41 35.55 29.46
CA GLU A 707 17.54 36.24 28.51
C GLU A 707 18.30 36.48 27.20
N GLU A 708 17.69 36.08 26.09
CA GLU A 708 18.21 36.31 24.75
C GLU A 708 17.17 37.06 23.92
N GLN A 709 17.64 37.98 23.07
CA GLN A 709 16.79 38.70 22.14
C GLN A 709 16.38 37.78 20.98
N ILE A 710 15.10 37.85 20.60
CA ILE A 710 14.53 37.08 19.49
C ILE A 710 13.80 38.00 18.52
N PHE A 711 13.86 37.66 17.22
CA PHE A 711 13.25 38.45 16.15
C PHE A 711 12.00 37.78 15.56
N SER A 712 11.88 36.46 15.70
CA SER A 712 10.71 35.66 15.36
C SER A 712 10.59 34.46 16.30
N LEU A 713 9.39 33.85 16.35
CA LEU A 713 9.19 32.60 17.09
C LEU A 713 9.95 31.44 16.42
N TYR A 714 10.06 31.45 15.10
CA TYR A 714 10.87 30.48 14.37
C TYR A 714 12.32 30.48 14.84
N ASP A 715 12.98 31.64 14.89
CA ASP A 715 14.36 31.78 15.38
C ASP A 715 14.48 31.33 16.85
N ALA A 716 13.48 31.66 17.68
CA ALA A 716 13.42 31.20 19.06
C ALA A 716 13.40 29.66 19.15
N PHE A 717 12.58 28.98 18.36
CA PHE A 717 12.48 27.52 18.36
C PHE A 717 13.71 26.84 17.75
N VAL A 718 14.32 27.40 16.70
CA VAL A 718 15.60 26.92 16.15
C VAL A 718 16.68 26.95 17.23
N LYS A 719 16.79 28.08 17.95
CA LYS A 719 17.75 28.24 19.05
C LYS A 719 17.46 27.29 20.22
N MET A 720 16.20 27.15 20.63
CA MET A 720 15.77 26.23 21.69
C MET A 720 16.12 24.78 21.35
N LEU A 721 15.78 24.33 20.14
CA LEU A 721 16.06 22.97 19.70
C LEU A 721 17.56 22.70 19.66
N SER A 722 18.36 23.63 19.11
CA SER A 722 19.82 23.51 19.06
C SER A 722 20.45 23.49 20.46
N ALA A 723 19.97 24.33 21.39
CA ALA A 723 20.44 24.37 22.76
C ALA A 723 20.08 23.09 23.52
N ALA A 724 18.85 22.59 23.34
CA ALA A 724 18.40 21.34 23.94
C ALA A 724 19.29 20.17 23.49
N GLN A 725 19.54 20.04 22.18
CA GLN A 725 20.39 18.98 21.63
C GLN A 725 21.80 18.93 22.26
N LYS A 726 22.40 20.09 22.56
CA LYS A 726 23.73 20.17 23.21
C LYS A 726 23.73 19.70 24.67
N GLY A 727 22.57 19.71 25.33
CA GLY A 727 22.42 19.38 26.75
C GLY A 727 22.24 17.89 27.06
N PHE A 728 22.09 17.04 26.04
CA PHE A 728 21.87 15.60 26.21
C PHE A 728 23.03 14.79 25.61
N TYR A 729 23.41 13.71 26.29
CA TYR A 729 24.20 12.66 25.65
C TYR A 729 23.26 11.77 24.83
N VAL A 730 23.49 11.69 23.53
CA VAL A 730 22.71 10.87 22.60
C VAL A 730 23.56 9.68 22.18
N GLN A 731 23.09 8.48 22.51
CA GLN A 731 23.63 7.23 21.99
C GLN A 731 22.66 6.69 20.94
N ARG A 732 23.16 6.44 19.74
CA ARG A 732 22.41 5.75 18.70
C ARG A 732 22.80 4.27 18.70
N TYR A 733 21.83 3.39 18.86
CA TYR A 733 22.04 1.95 18.72
C TYR A 733 22.14 1.59 17.24
N LYS A 734 23.18 0.84 16.87
CA LYS A 734 23.35 0.32 15.50
C LYS A 734 22.88 -1.11 15.33
N GLY A 735 22.78 -1.85 16.44
CA GLY A 735 22.25 -3.20 16.47
C GLY A 735 21.83 -3.62 17.87
N LEU A 736 20.99 -4.65 17.95
CA LEU A 736 20.42 -5.20 19.19
C LEU A 736 21.51 -5.74 20.12
N GLY A 737 22.64 -6.19 19.57
CA GLY A 737 23.78 -6.67 20.34
C GLY A 737 24.52 -5.59 21.15
N GLU A 738 24.24 -4.30 20.89
CA GLU A 738 24.79 -3.18 21.69
C GLU A 738 23.98 -2.91 22.96
N MET A 739 22.78 -3.46 23.05
CA MET A 739 21.91 -3.34 24.22
C MET A 739 22.25 -4.43 25.25
N ASN A 740 22.32 -4.05 26.52
CA ASN A 740 22.44 -5.04 27.59
C ASN A 740 21.09 -5.77 27.81
N PRO A 741 21.07 -6.90 28.54
CA PRO A 741 19.83 -7.67 28.73
C PRO A 741 18.67 -6.90 29.39
N GLU A 742 18.97 -6.01 30.34
CA GLU A 742 17.96 -5.19 31.04
C GLU A 742 17.34 -4.16 30.08
N GLN A 743 18.16 -3.49 29.28
CA GLN A 743 17.72 -2.53 28.27
C GLN A 743 16.82 -3.21 27.24
N LEU A 744 17.26 -4.37 26.73
CA LEU A 744 16.48 -5.11 25.74
C LEU A 744 15.14 -5.58 26.29
N TRP A 745 15.10 -5.97 27.58
CA TRP A 745 13.87 -6.28 28.29
C TRP A 745 12.93 -5.06 28.35
N GLU A 746 13.41 -3.94 28.90
CA GLU A 746 12.61 -2.74 29.11
C GLU A 746 12.06 -2.14 27.82
N THR A 747 12.82 -2.20 26.72
CA THR A 747 12.46 -1.49 25.50
C THR A 747 11.76 -2.35 24.45
N THR A 748 12.06 -3.65 24.41
CA THR A 748 11.74 -4.48 23.23
C THR A 748 10.97 -5.74 23.59
N MET A 749 11.19 -6.31 24.78
CA MET A 749 10.63 -7.63 25.13
C MET A 749 9.51 -7.57 26.17
N ASN A 750 9.50 -6.57 27.05
CA ASN A 750 8.47 -6.42 28.07
C ASN A 750 7.10 -6.11 27.43
N GLU A 751 6.09 -6.92 27.73
CA GLU A 751 4.74 -6.79 27.15
C GLU A 751 4.07 -5.45 27.47
N GLU A 752 4.41 -4.82 28.60
CA GLU A 752 3.79 -3.56 29.05
C GLU A 752 4.36 -2.33 28.35
N THR A 753 5.60 -2.40 27.84
CA THR A 753 6.34 -1.23 27.32
C THR A 753 6.78 -1.37 25.87
N ARG A 754 6.81 -2.59 25.31
CA ARG A 754 7.26 -2.83 23.95
C ARG A 754 6.32 -2.25 22.90
N THR A 755 6.90 -1.89 21.77
CA THR A 755 6.16 -1.64 20.53
C THR A 755 6.44 -2.76 19.53
N ILE A 756 5.39 -3.38 19.01
CA ILE A 756 5.47 -4.42 17.97
C ILE A 756 4.50 -4.09 16.84
N LEU A 757 4.90 -4.39 15.61
CA LEU A 757 4.08 -4.22 14.42
C LEU A 757 3.54 -5.57 13.98
N GLN A 758 2.22 -5.71 13.89
CA GLN A 758 1.60 -6.94 13.37
C GLN A 758 1.71 -6.95 11.84
N VAL A 759 2.12 -8.08 11.28
CA VAL A 759 2.23 -8.27 9.83
C VAL A 759 0.90 -8.82 9.31
N GLY A 760 0.30 -8.11 8.36
CA GLY A 760 -0.85 -8.56 7.58
C GLY A 760 -0.51 -8.67 6.10
N VAL A 761 -1.42 -9.26 5.33
CA VAL A 761 -1.35 -9.26 3.87
C VAL A 761 -2.07 -8.01 3.36
N GLN A 762 -1.32 -7.04 2.83
CA GLN A 762 -1.90 -5.88 2.16
C GLN A 762 -2.68 -6.38 0.94
N SER A 763 -3.96 -6.02 0.94
CA SER A 763 -4.98 -6.52 0.03
C SER A 763 -5.13 -5.66 -1.20
#